data_AF-A0A0L0GC47-F1
#
_entry.id   AF-A0A0L0GC47-F1
#
_cell.length_a   1.000
_cell.length_b   1.000
_cell.length_c   1.000
_cell.angle_alpha   90.00
_cell.angle_beta   90.00
_cell.angle_gamma   90.00
#
_symmetry.space_group_name_H-M   'P 1'
#
loop_
_entity.id
_entity.type
_entity.pdbx_description
1 polymer ?
#
loop_
_entity_poly.entity_id
_entity_poly.type
_entity_poly.pdbx_seq_one_letter_code
_entity_poly.pdbx_strand_id
1 'polypeptide(L)'
;MSVVGFDVGNLNSTISAARAGGIEVLANEYTYRMTPTIVSFGQKMRFMGEAARPQLTTNFKNTVSQVKRLIGMLYDDEDVQTELANVPYKHSRREDGRINLTVIFKGEERNFTPEQVYAMFLTQLKQTAERELKKPVVDIVVSCPNWFNNFQREAILHATNYAGLNCVRVLNDTTATALAYGIYKQDLDEEKPRHVVFVDMGHSSLQVAVCTFLKGKFSVLATGADTKLGGRDFDQLIYEKFRLEFLAKSKIDLNEKPRGKARLMGECEKVKKLMSANQQPIPINVECVTDDADFHSKMSREEFYEMAKPLFDRVQGPIEQALMDSKLSLQEIHSVEIIGGSTRIPKIKEIISGIFGENRMLTTLNADESTSRGCALMAAILSPTFRVREFSVTDSTPYPIDLKWKINDEPSTAVVFERHNPIPSTKMLKFKRSEPFELAAYYNDPLNVPGERKFIGRYRVDDVKPDSEGNPIQAKVRVRCNKNGMFSVESAHWVEEILVPEEPVAPATPEPMAEDGKEGDEEKAADTPAEPTEPAEPKFKKVQQTHALKVVALDTASKEELSKNLEVEMELTMSDKQERQRVDSKNALEEFVYEVREKMDTVFSKNIEDDRKERVSAELMAIEDWLYDEGDDVQRSEYVTRMEKLEAEIAPVKSRARDWENLPAAEEAIRRSIVQYRKVVDQYPNDEKYNHIAAEKIQAIKEVIDEKDSWFNTNIAANKGLTPKQDPVVTPAQVTEARMAIEKVSIPILKTPKPKAPTPEPTAVPEPAAAPEAEKKDEAVPDATPTESENMEVD
;
A
#
# COMPACT_ATOMS: atom_id res chain seq x y z
N MET A 1 2.98 10.91 4.96
CA MET A 1 2.02 9.80 4.77
C MET A 1 2.47 8.97 3.60
N SER A 2 2.35 7.65 3.67
CA SER A 2 2.70 6.75 2.57
C SER A 2 1.55 6.68 1.57
N VAL A 3 1.87 6.67 0.27
CA VAL A 3 0.89 6.49 -0.80
C VAL A 3 0.97 5.04 -1.28
N VAL A 4 -0.09 4.28 -1.05
CA VAL A 4 -0.10 2.83 -1.26
C VAL A 4 -1.34 2.40 -2.05
N GLY A 5 -1.14 1.51 -3.02
CA GLY A 5 -2.19 0.88 -3.81
C GLY A 5 -2.20 -0.63 -3.58
N PHE A 6 -3.38 -1.19 -3.31
CA PHE A 6 -3.59 -2.62 -3.17
C PHE A 6 -4.40 -3.15 -4.36
N ASP A 7 -3.84 -4.13 -5.06
CA ASP A 7 -4.61 -5.05 -5.89
C ASP A 7 -4.86 -6.31 -5.07
N VAL A 8 -6.12 -6.51 -4.67
CA VAL A 8 -6.49 -7.68 -3.87
C VAL A 8 -7.18 -8.69 -4.79
N GLY A 9 -6.42 -9.55 -5.44
CA GLY A 9 -6.98 -10.57 -6.33
C GLY A 9 -7.60 -11.75 -5.58
N ASN A 10 -8.31 -12.63 -6.29
CA ASN A 10 -8.97 -13.79 -5.68
C ASN A 10 -7.98 -14.87 -5.20
N LEU A 11 -6.86 -15.04 -5.91
CA LEU A 11 -5.80 -16.00 -5.56
C LEU A 11 -4.61 -15.32 -4.91
N ASN A 12 -4.13 -14.23 -5.52
CA ASN A 12 -2.97 -13.47 -5.06
C ASN A 12 -3.28 -11.99 -5.07
N SER A 13 -2.56 -11.24 -4.24
CA SER A 13 -2.65 -9.80 -4.09
C SER A 13 -1.27 -9.16 -4.25
N THR A 14 -1.23 -7.94 -4.78
CA THR A 14 0.00 -7.16 -4.96
C THR A 14 -0.13 -5.80 -4.30
N ILE A 15 1.00 -5.30 -3.78
CA ILE A 15 1.10 -4.00 -3.13
C ILE A 15 2.05 -3.14 -3.94
N SER A 16 1.64 -1.92 -4.27
CA SER A 16 2.53 -0.92 -4.85
C SER A 16 2.53 0.36 -4.01
N ALA A 17 3.64 1.08 -4.00
CA ALA A 17 3.76 2.34 -3.28
C ALA A 17 4.57 3.37 -4.07
N ALA A 18 4.32 4.65 -3.80
CA ALA A 18 5.12 5.74 -4.36
C ALA A 18 6.45 5.89 -3.61
N ARG A 19 7.58 5.76 -4.33
CA ARG A 19 8.94 5.90 -3.79
C ARG A 19 9.85 6.55 -4.82
N ALA A 20 10.76 7.43 -4.36
CA ALA A 20 11.85 8.00 -5.16
C ALA A 20 11.42 8.60 -6.53
N GLY A 21 10.23 9.22 -6.59
CA GLY A 21 9.70 9.82 -7.83
C GLY A 21 9.01 8.84 -8.79
N GLY A 22 8.84 7.56 -8.41
CA GLY A 22 8.15 6.54 -9.19
C GLY A 22 7.22 5.67 -8.33
N ILE A 23 6.69 4.61 -8.96
CA ILE A 23 5.86 3.59 -8.31
C ILE A 23 6.58 2.25 -8.34
N GLU A 24 6.80 1.69 -7.15
CA GLU A 24 7.45 0.40 -6.93
C GLU A 24 6.47 -0.62 -6.37
N VAL A 25 6.63 -1.88 -6.75
CA VAL A 25 5.89 -3.01 -6.19
C VAL A 25 6.65 -3.51 -4.96
N LEU A 26 5.95 -3.67 -3.84
CA LEU A 26 6.55 -4.09 -2.57
C LEU A 26 6.59 -5.62 -2.48
N ALA A 27 7.71 -6.15 -1.97
CA ALA A 27 7.84 -7.57 -1.68
C ALA A 27 7.27 -7.90 -0.29
N ASN A 28 6.78 -9.13 -0.12
CA ASN A 28 6.40 -9.65 1.19
C ASN A 28 7.61 -10.19 1.97
N GLU A 29 7.37 -10.71 3.17
CA GLU A 29 8.40 -11.24 4.08
C GLU A 29 9.14 -12.46 3.51
N TYR A 30 8.63 -13.08 2.45
CA TYR A 30 9.26 -14.17 1.71
C TYR A 30 9.92 -13.68 0.41
N THR A 31 10.07 -12.38 0.22
CA THR A 31 10.63 -11.71 -0.98
C THR A 31 9.81 -11.86 -2.26
N TYR A 32 8.59 -12.39 -2.18
CA TYR A 32 7.69 -12.46 -3.33
C TYR A 32 6.93 -11.15 -3.52
N ARG A 33 6.70 -10.76 -4.78
CA ARG A 33 5.89 -9.59 -5.16
C ARG A 33 4.38 -9.84 -5.13
N MET A 34 3.98 -11.09 -4.96
CA MET A 34 2.59 -11.52 -4.85
C MET A 34 2.39 -12.20 -3.50
N THR A 35 1.28 -11.91 -2.85
CA THR A 35 0.89 -12.51 -1.56
C THR A 35 -0.43 -13.27 -1.73
N PRO A 36 -0.49 -14.58 -1.44
CA PRO A 36 -1.71 -15.37 -1.56
C PRO A 36 -2.85 -14.81 -0.71
N THR A 37 -4.05 -14.66 -1.28
CA THR A 37 -5.25 -14.11 -0.63
C THR A 37 -5.92 -15.16 0.26
N ILE A 38 -5.25 -15.54 1.36
CA ILE A 38 -5.64 -16.64 2.24
C ILE A 38 -5.48 -16.21 3.71
N VAL A 39 -6.43 -16.63 4.55
CA VAL A 39 -6.39 -16.47 6.01
C VAL A 39 -6.62 -17.83 6.67
N SER A 40 -5.69 -18.27 7.51
CA SER A 40 -5.79 -19.50 8.29
C SER A 40 -5.83 -19.20 9.79
N PHE A 41 -6.69 -19.90 10.52
CA PHE A 41 -6.87 -19.75 11.94
C PHE A 41 -6.18 -20.91 12.67
N GLY A 42 -5.10 -20.60 13.37
CA GLY A 42 -4.32 -21.57 14.14
C GLY A 42 -4.78 -21.71 15.59
N GLN A 43 -4.02 -22.48 16.36
CA GLN A 43 -4.29 -22.69 17.78
C GLN A 43 -3.90 -21.51 18.67
N LYS A 44 -2.95 -20.66 18.24
CA LYS A 44 -2.46 -19.53 19.04
C LYS A 44 -2.58 -18.18 18.32
N MET A 45 -2.43 -18.19 17.00
CA MET A 45 -2.46 -17.00 16.16
C MET A 45 -3.01 -17.32 14.77
N ARG A 46 -3.33 -16.27 14.02
CA ARG A 46 -3.74 -16.36 12.62
C ARG A 46 -2.52 -16.35 11.70
N PHE A 47 -2.60 -17.08 10.60
CA PHE A 47 -1.64 -17.05 9.50
C PHE A 47 -2.30 -16.42 8.27
N MET A 48 -1.60 -15.55 7.57
CA MET A 48 -2.10 -14.85 6.39
C MET A 48 -1.04 -14.88 5.29
N GLY A 49 -1.44 -14.80 4.03
CA GLY A 49 -0.48 -14.77 2.92
C GLY A 49 0.25 -16.10 2.73
N GLU A 50 1.56 -16.03 2.53
CA GLU A 50 2.39 -17.22 2.29
C GLU A 50 2.41 -18.18 3.49
N ALA A 51 2.39 -17.66 4.72
CA ALA A 51 2.32 -18.51 5.92
C ALA A 51 1.02 -19.33 6.01
N ALA A 52 -0.07 -18.87 5.37
CA ALA A 52 -1.34 -19.59 5.31
C ALA A 52 -1.41 -20.61 4.17
N ARG A 53 -0.50 -20.55 3.19
CA ARG A 53 -0.57 -21.40 1.99
C ARG A 53 -0.44 -22.90 2.30
N PRO A 54 0.51 -23.37 3.13
CA PRO A 54 0.56 -24.79 3.53
C PRO A 54 -0.70 -25.25 4.28
N GLN A 55 -1.37 -24.32 4.96
CA GLN A 55 -2.56 -24.59 5.78
C GLN A 55 -3.79 -24.96 4.96
N LEU A 56 -3.81 -24.69 3.65
CA LEU A 56 -4.84 -25.19 2.74
C LEU A 56 -4.95 -26.72 2.74
N THR A 57 -3.86 -27.43 3.06
CA THR A 57 -3.83 -28.89 3.12
C THR A 57 -3.87 -29.39 4.56
N THR A 58 -3.07 -28.82 5.47
CA THR A 58 -2.94 -29.30 6.85
C THR A 58 -4.10 -28.86 7.75
N ASN A 59 -4.61 -27.65 7.55
CA ASN A 59 -5.63 -26.99 8.37
C ASN A 59 -6.82 -26.48 7.52
N PHE A 60 -7.24 -27.29 6.54
CA PHE A 60 -8.21 -26.90 5.51
C PHE A 60 -9.56 -26.39 6.05
N LYS A 61 -10.04 -26.93 7.17
CA LYS A 61 -11.33 -26.54 7.78
C LYS A 61 -11.31 -25.13 8.35
N ASN A 62 -10.12 -24.66 8.75
CA ASN A 62 -9.92 -23.36 9.39
C ASN A 62 -9.09 -22.44 8.48
N THR A 63 -9.05 -22.71 7.18
CA THR A 63 -8.31 -21.89 6.20
C THR A 63 -9.29 -21.37 5.16
N VAL A 64 -9.55 -20.08 5.19
CA VAL A 64 -10.47 -19.38 4.31
C VAL A 64 -9.68 -18.81 3.12
N SER A 65 -10.11 -19.19 1.93
CA SER A 65 -9.61 -18.68 0.64
C SER A 65 -10.79 -18.17 -0.20
N GLN A 66 -10.52 -17.48 -1.30
CA GLN A 66 -11.54 -16.97 -2.24
C GLN A 66 -12.60 -16.04 -1.61
N VAL A 67 -12.28 -15.41 -0.47
CA VAL A 67 -13.23 -14.58 0.29
C VAL A 67 -13.74 -13.38 -0.51
N LYS A 68 -12.98 -12.87 -1.50
CA LYS A 68 -13.38 -11.78 -2.40
C LYS A 68 -14.66 -12.11 -3.19
N ARG A 69 -14.98 -13.39 -3.40
CA ARG A 69 -16.23 -13.82 -4.07
C ARG A 69 -17.47 -13.70 -3.18
N LEU A 70 -17.29 -13.59 -1.86
CA LEU A 70 -18.35 -13.68 -0.87
C LEU A 70 -18.72 -12.33 -0.24
N ILE A 71 -17.81 -11.34 -0.28
CA ILE A 71 -18.04 -10.03 0.33
C ILE A 71 -19.25 -9.32 -0.29
N GLY A 72 -20.10 -8.72 0.54
CA GLY A 72 -21.28 -7.97 0.09
C GLY A 72 -22.42 -8.79 -0.52
N MET A 73 -22.30 -10.13 -0.56
CA MET A 73 -23.31 -11.03 -1.12
C MET A 73 -24.20 -11.65 -0.02
N LEU A 74 -25.35 -12.18 -0.41
CA LEU A 74 -26.24 -12.91 0.50
C LEU A 74 -25.95 -14.41 0.44
N TYR A 75 -26.24 -15.11 1.54
CA TYR A 75 -25.97 -16.55 1.62
C TYR A 75 -26.75 -17.33 0.55
N ASP A 76 -28.01 -16.96 0.32
CA ASP A 76 -28.92 -17.72 -0.56
C ASP A 76 -28.73 -17.42 -2.05
N ASP A 77 -27.86 -16.46 -2.44
CA ASP A 77 -27.61 -16.14 -3.85
C ASP A 77 -27.04 -17.38 -4.59
N GLU A 78 -27.56 -17.71 -5.78
CA GLU A 78 -27.11 -18.87 -6.58
C GLU A 78 -25.59 -18.85 -6.84
N ASP A 79 -25.06 -17.67 -7.16
CA ASP A 79 -23.63 -17.45 -7.35
C ASP A 79 -22.84 -17.83 -6.10
N VAL A 80 -23.31 -17.42 -4.92
CA VAL A 80 -22.66 -17.72 -3.63
C VAL A 80 -22.74 -19.21 -3.31
N GLN A 81 -23.89 -19.85 -3.52
CA GLN A 81 -24.01 -21.30 -3.30
C GLN A 81 -23.05 -22.09 -4.19
N THR A 82 -22.83 -21.64 -5.43
CA THR A 82 -21.84 -22.25 -6.34
C THR A 82 -20.40 -22.12 -5.80
N GLU A 83 -20.05 -20.98 -5.22
CA GLU A 83 -18.74 -20.77 -4.58
C GLU A 83 -18.59 -21.64 -3.33
N LEU A 84 -19.62 -21.64 -2.46
CA LEU A 84 -19.61 -22.35 -1.18
C LEU A 84 -19.61 -23.88 -1.34
N ALA A 85 -20.16 -24.42 -2.43
CA ALA A 85 -20.10 -25.85 -2.73
C ALA A 85 -18.66 -26.38 -2.93
N ASN A 86 -17.71 -25.49 -3.23
CA ASN A 86 -16.34 -25.86 -3.59
C ASN A 86 -15.31 -25.57 -2.50
N VAL A 87 -15.73 -25.09 -1.33
CA VAL A 87 -14.82 -24.72 -0.23
C VAL A 87 -14.89 -25.73 0.92
N PRO A 88 -13.78 -25.96 1.64
CA PRO A 88 -13.73 -27.01 2.65
C PRO A 88 -14.01 -26.51 4.09
N TYR A 89 -14.15 -25.20 4.28
CA TYR A 89 -14.45 -24.58 5.57
C TYR A 89 -15.96 -24.50 5.83
N LYS A 90 -16.36 -24.52 7.11
CA LYS A 90 -17.77 -24.49 7.52
C LYS A 90 -18.36 -23.10 7.27
N HIS A 91 -19.57 -23.05 6.75
CA HIS A 91 -20.31 -21.81 6.54
C HIS A 91 -21.79 -21.99 6.92
N SER A 92 -22.46 -20.89 7.25
CA SER A 92 -23.88 -20.89 7.57
C SER A 92 -24.56 -19.57 7.20
N ARG A 93 -25.89 -19.63 7.09
CA ARG A 93 -26.74 -18.45 6.90
C ARG A 93 -26.91 -17.72 8.23
N ARG A 94 -26.68 -16.41 8.24
CA ARG A 94 -27.00 -15.54 9.38
C ARG A 94 -28.47 -15.17 9.41
N GLU A 95 -28.94 -14.65 10.54
CA GLU A 95 -30.32 -14.17 10.70
C GLU A 95 -30.67 -13.05 9.70
N ASP A 96 -29.71 -12.19 9.37
CA ASP A 96 -29.84 -11.10 8.39
C ASP A 96 -29.72 -11.56 6.93
N GLY A 97 -29.57 -12.87 6.68
CA GLY A 97 -29.38 -13.45 5.35
C GLY A 97 -27.95 -13.36 4.81
N ARG A 98 -27.00 -12.75 5.53
CA ARG A 98 -25.59 -12.68 5.14
C ARG A 98 -24.86 -13.98 5.44
N ILE A 99 -23.63 -14.08 4.96
CA ILE A 99 -22.78 -15.27 5.10
C ILE A 99 -22.08 -15.23 6.46
N ASN A 100 -22.02 -16.39 7.12
CA ASN A 100 -21.17 -16.64 8.26
C ASN A 100 -20.14 -17.72 7.93
N LEU A 101 -18.87 -17.46 8.25
CA LEU A 101 -17.75 -18.38 8.10
C LEU A 101 -17.33 -18.86 9.49
N THR A 102 -17.40 -20.17 9.71
CA THR A 102 -17.16 -20.78 11.02
C THR A 102 -15.80 -21.48 11.03
N VAL A 103 -14.95 -21.13 11.98
CA VAL A 103 -13.59 -21.66 12.13
C VAL A 103 -13.32 -21.99 13.59
N ILE A 104 -12.41 -22.93 13.85
CA ILE A 104 -11.87 -23.18 15.18
C ILE A 104 -10.63 -22.32 15.33
N PHE A 105 -10.68 -21.35 16.24
CA PHE A 105 -9.56 -20.46 16.54
C PHE A 105 -9.30 -20.48 18.05
N LYS A 106 -8.06 -20.76 18.46
CA LYS A 106 -7.71 -20.90 19.89
C LYS A 106 -8.56 -21.89 20.67
N GLY A 107 -8.92 -23.01 20.03
CA GLY A 107 -9.74 -24.07 20.62
C GLY A 107 -11.23 -23.76 20.68
N GLU A 108 -11.66 -22.56 20.27
CA GLU A 108 -13.06 -22.14 20.30
C GLU A 108 -13.64 -22.03 18.89
N GLU A 109 -14.92 -22.38 18.74
CA GLU A 109 -15.66 -22.09 17.50
C GLU A 109 -15.93 -20.58 17.42
N ARG A 110 -15.44 -19.94 16.35
CA ARG A 110 -15.63 -18.52 16.07
C ARG A 110 -16.28 -18.33 14.70
N ASN A 111 -17.04 -17.25 14.63
CA ASN A 111 -17.88 -16.89 13.49
C ASN A 111 -17.41 -15.54 12.94
N PHE A 112 -17.06 -15.51 11.66
CA PHE A 112 -16.61 -14.31 10.97
C PHE A 112 -17.42 -14.08 9.70
N THR A 113 -17.69 -12.82 9.40
CA THR A 113 -18.23 -12.40 8.09
C THR A 113 -17.12 -12.44 7.03
N PRO A 114 -17.45 -12.59 5.74
CA PRO A 114 -16.48 -12.42 4.67
C PRO A 114 -15.72 -11.09 4.74
N GLU A 115 -16.39 -9.99 5.12
CA GLU A 115 -15.79 -8.67 5.28
C GLU A 115 -14.76 -8.62 6.40
N GLN A 116 -15.02 -9.28 7.54
CA GLN A 116 -14.04 -9.42 8.62
C GLN A 116 -12.82 -10.20 8.14
N VAL A 117 -12.99 -11.34 7.47
CA VAL A 117 -11.85 -12.14 6.96
C VAL A 117 -11.05 -11.37 5.91
N TYR A 118 -11.73 -10.64 5.02
CA TYR A 118 -11.07 -9.75 4.06
C TYR A 118 -10.29 -8.64 4.76
N ALA A 119 -10.81 -8.08 5.85
CA ALA A 119 -10.09 -7.11 6.68
C ALA A 119 -8.83 -7.70 7.32
N MET A 120 -8.87 -8.93 7.86
CA MET A 120 -7.68 -9.60 8.39
C MET A 120 -6.58 -9.67 7.34
N PHE A 121 -6.94 -9.99 6.09
CA PHE A 121 -6.00 -10.02 5.00
C PHE A 121 -5.48 -8.63 4.62
N LEU A 122 -6.33 -7.60 4.62
CA LEU A 122 -5.90 -6.20 4.43
C LEU A 122 -4.93 -5.76 5.54
N THR A 123 -5.12 -6.20 6.79
CA THR A 123 -4.17 -5.96 7.88
C THR A 123 -2.80 -6.56 7.58
N GLN A 124 -2.73 -7.77 7.00
CA GLN A 124 -1.46 -8.35 6.55
C GLN A 124 -0.80 -7.49 5.45
N LEU A 125 -1.56 -7.02 4.45
CA LEU A 125 -1.01 -6.16 3.40
C LEU A 125 -0.51 -4.82 3.97
N LYS A 126 -1.25 -4.23 4.91
CA LYS A 126 -0.82 -3.04 5.66
C LYS A 126 0.51 -3.28 6.39
N GLN A 127 0.62 -4.36 7.16
CA GLN A 127 1.85 -4.69 7.89
C GLN A 127 3.04 -4.91 6.96
N THR A 128 2.84 -5.56 5.82
CA THR A 128 3.86 -5.72 4.78
C THR A 128 4.31 -4.37 4.23
N ALA A 129 3.36 -3.50 3.87
CA ALA A 129 3.68 -2.17 3.37
C ALA A 129 4.41 -1.30 4.41
N GLU A 130 3.99 -1.33 5.68
CA GLU A 130 4.63 -0.60 6.78
C GLU A 130 6.06 -1.09 7.05
N ARG A 131 6.28 -2.40 6.97
CA ARG A 131 7.60 -3.02 7.13
C ARG A 131 8.56 -2.61 6.01
N GLU A 132 8.11 -2.60 4.76
CA GLU A 132 8.94 -2.23 3.62
C GLU A 132 9.20 -0.72 3.56
N LEU A 133 8.18 0.10 3.82
CA LEU A 133 8.29 1.57 3.75
C LEU A 133 8.91 2.20 5.00
N LYS A 134 9.01 1.45 6.11
CA LYS A 134 9.42 1.93 7.44
C LYS A 134 8.61 3.15 7.90
N LYS A 135 7.35 3.23 7.47
CA LYS A 135 6.42 4.36 7.70
C LYS A 135 5.01 3.83 7.89
N PRO A 136 4.16 4.49 8.69
CA PRO A 136 2.77 4.09 8.86
C PRO A 136 1.99 4.21 7.54
N VAL A 137 1.07 3.27 7.32
CA VAL A 137 0.19 3.24 6.14
C VAL A 137 -1.24 3.42 6.61
N VAL A 138 -1.87 4.52 6.15
CA VAL A 138 -3.23 4.91 6.55
C VAL A 138 -4.10 5.04 5.31
N ASP A 139 -3.70 5.91 4.39
CA ASP A 139 -4.44 6.18 3.16
C ASP A 139 -4.07 5.19 2.06
N ILE A 140 -5.09 4.53 1.50
CA ILE A 140 -4.91 3.55 0.43
C ILE A 140 -5.93 3.72 -0.70
N VAL A 141 -5.60 3.18 -1.86
CA VAL A 141 -6.55 2.87 -2.92
C VAL A 141 -6.58 1.35 -3.11
N VAL A 142 -7.79 0.78 -3.14
CA VAL A 142 -8.00 -0.66 -3.30
C VAL A 142 -8.67 -0.94 -4.63
N SER A 143 -8.21 -1.97 -5.35
CA SER A 143 -8.81 -2.38 -6.62
C SER A 143 -10.04 -3.29 -6.41
N CYS A 144 -10.99 -3.23 -7.33
CA CYS A 144 -12.11 -4.16 -7.42
C CYS A 144 -12.46 -4.50 -8.88
N PRO A 145 -13.10 -5.65 -9.16
CA PRO A 145 -13.58 -5.97 -10.50
C PRO A 145 -14.57 -4.91 -10.99
N ASN A 146 -14.56 -4.63 -12.30
CA ASN A 146 -15.43 -3.60 -12.89
C ASN A 146 -16.93 -3.88 -12.66
N TRP A 147 -17.32 -5.15 -12.56
CA TRP A 147 -18.68 -5.64 -12.36
C TRP A 147 -19.15 -5.63 -10.90
N PHE A 148 -18.32 -5.23 -9.93
CA PHE A 148 -18.75 -5.18 -8.53
C PHE A 148 -19.92 -4.22 -8.32
N ASN A 149 -20.97 -4.71 -7.67
CA ASN A 149 -22.15 -3.94 -7.32
C ASN A 149 -21.89 -3.04 -6.07
N ASN A 150 -22.87 -2.21 -5.73
CA ASN A 150 -22.81 -1.27 -4.61
C ASN A 150 -22.50 -1.95 -3.26
N PHE A 151 -23.11 -3.09 -2.95
CA PHE A 151 -22.87 -3.79 -1.67
C PHE A 151 -21.48 -4.38 -1.59
N GLN A 152 -20.95 -4.92 -2.69
CA GLN A 152 -19.58 -5.45 -2.73
C GLN A 152 -18.55 -4.32 -2.56
N ARG A 153 -18.79 -3.15 -3.17
CA ARG A 153 -17.94 -1.95 -3.00
C ARG A 153 -18.02 -1.39 -1.58
N GLU A 154 -19.21 -1.35 -1.00
CA GLU A 154 -19.42 -0.95 0.40
C GLU A 154 -18.75 -1.93 1.36
N ALA A 155 -18.80 -3.24 1.08
CA ALA A 155 -18.12 -4.28 1.85
C ALA A 155 -16.58 -4.11 1.83
N ILE A 156 -15.98 -3.67 0.71
CA ILE A 156 -14.56 -3.29 0.67
C ILE A 156 -14.30 -2.10 1.60
N LEU A 157 -15.14 -1.05 1.57
CA LEU A 157 -14.97 0.11 2.45
C LEU A 157 -15.08 -0.30 3.93
N HIS A 158 -16.04 -1.14 4.28
CA HIS A 158 -16.17 -1.69 5.63
C HIS A 158 -14.93 -2.48 6.04
N ALA A 159 -14.46 -3.39 5.20
CA ALA A 159 -13.27 -4.19 5.51
C ALA A 159 -11.98 -3.33 5.63
N THR A 160 -11.85 -2.28 4.82
CA THR A 160 -10.74 -1.32 4.98
C THR A 160 -10.83 -0.57 6.30
N ASN A 161 -12.05 -0.18 6.71
CA ASN A 161 -12.28 0.43 8.01
C ASN A 161 -11.89 -0.52 9.15
N TYR A 162 -12.30 -1.79 9.09
CA TYR A 162 -11.97 -2.81 10.09
C TYR A 162 -10.45 -3.03 10.21
N ALA A 163 -9.71 -2.94 9.10
CA ALA A 163 -8.24 -3.03 9.09
C ALA A 163 -7.53 -1.74 9.55
N GLY A 164 -8.28 -0.71 9.95
CA GLY A 164 -7.74 0.60 10.34
C GLY A 164 -7.06 1.32 9.18
N LEU A 165 -7.63 1.21 7.97
CA LEU A 165 -7.19 1.86 6.74
C LEU A 165 -8.25 2.85 6.27
N ASN A 166 -7.81 3.99 5.74
CA ASN A 166 -8.68 4.94 5.06
C ASN A 166 -8.64 4.67 3.55
N CYS A 167 -9.69 4.05 3.02
CA CYS A 167 -9.82 3.81 1.59
C CYS A 167 -10.24 5.10 0.87
N VAL A 168 -9.25 5.81 0.32
CA VAL A 168 -9.45 7.09 -0.37
C VAL A 168 -10.26 6.90 -1.65
N ARG A 169 -10.10 5.76 -2.32
CA ARG A 169 -10.88 5.36 -3.49
C ARG A 169 -10.90 3.85 -3.66
N VAL A 170 -12.07 3.30 -3.99
CA VAL A 170 -12.20 1.97 -4.59
C VAL A 170 -12.12 2.15 -6.11
N LEU A 171 -11.17 1.49 -6.77
CA LEU A 171 -10.88 1.68 -8.18
C LEU A 171 -11.12 0.39 -8.96
N ASN A 172 -11.70 0.48 -10.15
CA ASN A 172 -11.85 -0.71 -10.99
C ASN A 172 -10.48 -1.25 -11.43
N ASP A 173 -10.29 -2.58 -11.44
CA ASP A 173 -9.02 -3.24 -11.78
C ASP A 173 -8.51 -2.79 -13.17
N THR A 174 -9.42 -2.77 -14.16
CA THR A 174 -9.13 -2.33 -15.52
C THR A 174 -8.88 -0.83 -15.63
N THR A 175 -9.57 0.00 -14.83
CA THR A 175 -9.30 1.46 -14.75
C THR A 175 -7.94 1.74 -14.11
N ALA A 176 -7.55 0.98 -13.09
CA ALA A 176 -6.23 1.07 -12.48
C ALA A 176 -5.14 0.73 -13.52
N THR A 177 -5.35 -0.35 -14.26
CA THR A 177 -4.46 -0.74 -15.35
C THR A 177 -4.39 0.30 -16.46
N ALA A 178 -5.53 0.87 -16.87
CA ALA A 178 -5.60 1.95 -17.85
C ALA A 178 -4.86 3.21 -17.37
N LEU A 179 -4.91 3.54 -16.08
CA LEU A 179 -4.13 4.62 -15.49
C LEU A 179 -2.62 4.31 -15.54
N ALA A 180 -2.22 3.10 -15.19
CA ALA A 180 -0.83 2.65 -15.29
C ALA A 180 -0.31 2.69 -16.74
N TYR A 181 -1.17 2.47 -17.73
CA TYR A 181 -0.84 2.68 -19.14
C TYR A 181 -0.71 4.17 -19.47
N GLY A 182 -1.79 4.94 -19.27
CA GLY A 182 -1.92 6.28 -19.81
C GLY A 182 -0.94 7.29 -19.25
N ILE A 183 -0.55 7.18 -17.97
CA ILE A 183 0.33 8.17 -17.34
C ILE A 183 1.77 8.11 -17.88
N TYR A 184 2.23 6.92 -18.27
CA TYR A 184 3.59 6.70 -18.77
C TYR A 184 3.70 6.81 -20.30
N LYS A 185 2.57 6.84 -21.03
CA LYS A 185 2.58 7.07 -22.48
C LYS A 185 2.85 8.54 -22.79
N GLN A 186 3.90 8.79 -23.59
CA GLN A 186 4.36 10.13 -23.95
C GLN A 186 3.84 10.58 -25.32
N ASP A 187 3.44 9.63 -26.16
CA ASP A 187 3.04 9.79 -27.56
C ASP A 187 1.51 9.95 -27.72
N LEU A 188 0.79 10.31 -26.65
CA LEU A 188 -0.64 10.60 -26.70
C LEU A 188 -0.88 12.01 -27.26
N ASP A 189 -1.83 12.11 -28.17
CA ASP A 189 -2.24 13.34 -28.84
C ASP A 189 -3.19 14.18 -27.97
N GLU A 190 -3.26 15.49 -28.20
CA GLU A 190 -4.12 16.42 -27.46
C GLU A 190 -5.57 16.43 -27.98
N GLU A 191 -5.75 16.21 -29.29
CA GLU A 191 -7.04 16.27 -29.97
C GLU A 191 -7.51 14.91 -30.46
N LYS A 192 -6.60 14.05 -30.94
CA LYS A 192 -6.97 12.75 -31.53
C LYS A 192 -7.01 11.66 -30.47
N PRO A 193 -8.21 11.12 -30.13
CA PRO A 193 -8.31 10.07 -29.14
C PRO A 193 -7.65 8.78 -29.62
N ARG A 194 -6.92 8.12 -28.72
CA ARG A 194 -6.42 6.77 -28.92
C ARG A 194 -7.31 5.78 -28.16
N HIS A 195 -7.94 4.86 -28.88
CA HIS A 195 -8.79 3.83 -28.27
C HIS A 195 -7.98 2.58 -27.96
N VAL A 196 -7.96 2.19 -26.68
CA VAL A 196 -7.22 1.00 -26.21
C VAL A 196 -8.19 0.11 -25.42
N VAL A 197 -8.15 -1.19 -25.73
CA VAL A 197 -8.93 -2.20 -25.01
C VAL A 197 -8.03 -2.90 -23.99
N PHE A 198 -8.49 -3.03 -22.76
CA PHE A 198 -7.81 -3.80 -21.72
C PHE A 198 -8.59 -5.09 -21.49
N VAL A 199 -7.95 -6.24 -21.67
CA VAL A 199 -8.52 -7.56 -21.40
C VAL A 199 -7.77 -8.17 -20.22
N ASP A 200 -8.45 -8.29 -19.08
CA ASP A 200 -7.90 -8.87 -17.86
C ASP A 200 -8.57 -10.20 -17.55
N MET A 201 -7.78 -11.29 -17.57
CA MET A 201 -8.23 -12.62 -17.19
C MET A 201 -7.45 -13.12 -15.97
N GLY A 202 -8.04 -12.95 -14.80
CA GLY A 202 -7.46 -13.35 -13.52
C GLY A 202 -7.75 -14.81 -13.16
N HIS A 203 -7.80 -15.07 -11.85
CA HIS A 203 -8.08 -16.40 -11.31
C HIS A 203 -9.56 -16.80 -11.41
N SER A 204 -10.50 -15.87 -11.27
CA SER A 204 -11.94 -16.18 -11.14
C SER A 204 -12.85 -15.51 -12.17
N SER A 205 -12.35 -14.54 -12.93
CA SER A 205 -13.17 -13.74 -13.85
C SER A 205 -12.35 -13.19 -15.01
N LEU A 206 -13.06 -12.93 -16.11
CA LEU A 206 -12.61 -12.22 -17.29
C LEU A 206 -13.32 -10.87 -17.31
N GLN A 207 -12.56 -9.78 -17.46
CA GLN A 207 -13.11 -8.44 -17.54
C GLN A 207 -12.43 -7.65 -18.66
N VAL A 208 -13.22 -6.80 -19.31
CA VAL A 208 -12.81 -6.00 -20.46
C VAL A 208 -13.19 -4.54 -20.20
N ALA A 209 -12.30 -3.62 -20.56
CA ALA A 209 -12.59 -2.19 -20.59
C ALA A 209 -12.12 -1.56 -21.89
N VAL A 210 -13.01 -0.81 -22.55
CA VAL A 210 -12.69 -0.01 -23.73
C VAL A 210 -12.46 1.43 -23.26
N CYS A 211 -11.25 1.92 -23.42
CA CYS A 211 -10.84 3.25 -22.95
C CYS A 211 -10.46 4.14 -24.12
N THR A 212 -10.69 5.44 -23.96
CA THR A 212 -10.18 6.48 -24.86
C THR A 212 -9.17 7.36 -24.13
N PHE A 213 -8.00 7.54 -24.74
CA PHE A 213 -6.88 8.29 -24.20
C PHE A 213 -6.63 9.55 -25.00
N LEU A 214 -6.40 10.65 -24.28
CA LEU A 214 -5.85 11.90 -24.78
C LEU A 214 -4.67 12.27 -23.87
N LYS A 215 -3.83 13.23 -24.28
CA LYS A 215 -2.72 13.70 -23.45
C LYS A 215 -3.25 14.21 -22.10
N GLY A 216 -2.80 13.57 -21.01
CA GLY A 216 -3.17 13.96 -19.65
C GLY A 216 -4.56 13.51 -19.18
N LYS A 217 -5.31 12.70 -19.95
CA LYS A 217 -6.61 12.17 -19.48
C LYS A 217 -7.03 10.89 -20.18
N PHE A 218 -7.88 10.11 -19.53
CA PHE A 218 -8.63 9.04 -20.20
C PHE A 218 -10.03 8.89 -19.64
N SER A 219 -10.90 8.31 -20.46
CA SER A 219 -12.23 7.89 -20.04
C SER A 219 -12.51 6.44 -20.42
N VAL A 220 -13.16 5.71 -19.51
CA VAL A 220 -13.72 4.39 -19.78
C VAL A 220 -15.04 4.57 -20.52
N LEU A 221 -15.14 4.03 -21.73
CA LEU A 221 -16.34 4.14 -22.58
C LEU A 221 -17.34 3.03 -22.30
N ALA A 222 -16.84 1.80 -22.17
CA ALA A 222 -17.65 0.63 -21.92
C ALA A 222 -16.84 -0.46 -21.22
N THR A 223 -17.55 -1.33 -20.52
CA THR A 223 -16.98 -2.50 -19.85
C THR A 223 -17.79 -3.76 -20.16
N GLY A 224 -17.12 -4.89 -20.25
CA GLY A 224 -17.73 -6.22 -20.33
C GLY A 224 -17.08 -7.16 -19.31
N ALA A 225 -17.79 -8.20 -18.89
CA ALA A 225 -17.24 -9.20 -17.97
C ALA A 225 -17.92 -10.56 -18.10
N ASP A 226 -17.17 -11.61 -17.81
CA ASP A 226 -17.69 -12.91 -17.41
C ASP A 226 -17.18 -13.19 -15.99
N THR A 227 -18.12 -13.17 -15.03
CA THR A 227 -17.81 -13.27 -13.60
C THR A 227 -17.47 -14.70 -13.16
N LYS A 228 -17.64 -15.70 -14.03
CA LYS A 228 -17.45 -17.14 -13.76
C LYS A 228 -16.51 -17.77 -14.79
N LEU A 229 -15.50 -17.02 -15.23
CA LEU A 229 -14.52 -17.49 -16.22
C LEU A 229 -13.12 -16.98 -15.87
N GLY A 230 -12.30 -17.82 -15.27
CA GLY A 230 -10.92 -17.51 -14.91
C GLY A 230 -10.03 -18.75 -14.84
N GLY A 231 -8.82 -18.54 -14.33
CA GLY A 231 -7.80 -19.58 -14.17
C GLY A 231 -8.29 -20.82 -13.42
N ARG A 232 -9.13 -20.65 -12.41
CA ARG A 232 -9.66 -21.71 -11.54
C ARG A 232 -10.61 -22.65 -12.27
N ASP A 233 -11.34 -22.16 -13.27
CA ASP A 233 -12.32 -22.96 -13.99
C ASP A 233 -11.59 -23.97 -14.90
N PHE A 234 -10.43 -23.57 -15.44
CA PHE A 234 -9.51 -24.50 -16.10
C PHE A 234 -8.90 -25.50 -15.11
N ASP A 235 -8.51 -25.06 -13.91
CA ASP A 235 -7.97 -25.96 -12.88
C ASP A 235 -9.01 -27.01 -12.49
N GLN A 236 -10.28 -26.61 -12.35
CA GLN A 236 -11.39 -27.50 -12.04
C GLN A 236 -11.65 -28.54 -13.14
N LEU A 237 -11.54 -28.18 -14.42
CA LEU A 237 -11.65 -29.14 -15.53
C LEU A 237 -10.53 -30.19 -15.50
N ILE A 238 -9.29 -29.75 -15.25
CA ILE A 238 -8.14 -30.63 -15.14
C ILE A 238 -8.29 -31.55 -13.92
N TYR A 239 -8.72 -30.99 -12.78
CA TYR A 239 -9.03 -31.76 -11.57
C TYR A 239 -10.10 -32.82 -11.83
N GLU A 240 -11.20 -32.47 -12.49
CA GLU A 240 -12.30 -33.40 -12.76
C GLU A 240 -11.84 -34.62 -13.57
N LYS A 241 -11.03 -34.40 -14.62
CA LYS A 241 -10.42 -35.49 -15.39
C LYS A 241 -9.61 -36.42 -14.49
N PHE A 242 -8.68 -35.87 -13.71
CA PHE A 242 -7.79 -36.70 -12.89
C PHE A 242 -8.49 -37.33 -11.69
N ARG A 243 -9.53 -36.68 -11.14
CA ARG A 243 -10.41 -37.26 -10.14
C ARG A 243 -11.09 -38.51 -10.68
N LEU A 244 -11.62 -38.46 -11.91
CA LEU A 244 -12.26 -39.62 -12.55
C LEU A 244 -11.25 -40.73 -12.84
N GLU A 245 -10.04 -40.40 -13.30
CA GLU A 245 -8.96 -41.39 -13.49
C GLU A 245 -8.56 -42.05 -12.16
N PHE A 246 -8.42 -41.25 -11.09
CA PHE A 246 -8.09 -41.76 -9.77
C PHE A 246 -9.22 -42.65 -9.24
N LEU A 247 -10.47 -42.18 -9.30
CA LEU A 247 -11.65 -42.94 -8.89
C LEU A 247 -11.76 -44.28 -9.65
N ALA A 248 -11.45 -44.29 -10.95
CA ALA A 248 -11.45 -45.52 -11.74
C ALA A 248 -10.41 -46.54 -11.23
N LYS A 249 -9.22 -46.08 -10.85
CA LYS A 249 -8.08 -46.90 -10.39
C LYS A 249 -8.19 -47.32 -8.91
N SER A 250 -8.45 -46.38 -8.01
CA SER A 250 -8.43 -46.56 -6.56
C SER A 250 -9.80 -46.85 -5.94
N LYS A 251 -10.90 -46.60 -6.67
CA LYS A 251 -12.28 -46.64 -6.18
C LYS A 251 -12.59 -45.64 -5.06
N ILE A 252 -11.73 -44.64 -4.86
CA ILE A 252 -11.91 -43.58 -3.87
C ILE A 252 -12.23 -42.26 -4.59
N ASP A 253 -13.31 -41.59 -4.20
CA ASP A 253 -13.62 -40.25 -4.68
C ASP A 253 -12.88 -39.20 -3.84
N LEU A 254 -12.06 -38.37 -4.50
CA LEU A 254 -11.33 -37.30 -3.84
C LEU A 254 -12.22 -36.16 -3.35
N ASN A 255 -13.45 -36.03 -3.85
CA ASN A 255 -14.39 -35.05 -3.30
C ASN A 255 -14.78 -35.36 -1.84
N GLU A 256 -14.73 -36.63 -1.44
CA GLU A 256 -14.95 -37.06 -0.05
C GLU A 256 -13.67 -36.93 0.81
N LYS A 257 -12.53 -36.59 0.19
CA LYS A 257 -11.21 -36.49 0.82
C LYS A 257 -10.62 -35.08 0.62
N PRO A 258 -11.00 -34.09 1.47
CA PRO A 258 -10.59 -32.69 1.29
C PRO A 258 -9.09 -32.47 1.15
N ARG A 259 -8.26 -33.22 1.90
CA ARG A 259 -6.79 -33.15 1.81
C ARG A 259 -6.28 -33.61 0.45
N GLY A 260 -6.79 -34.74 -0.05
CA GLY A 260 -6.43 -35.28 -1.35
C GLY A 260 -6.88 -34.37 -2.50
N LYS A 261 -8.10 -33.84 -2.40
CA LYS A 261 -8.62 -32.81 -3.32
C LYS A 261 -7.70 -31.58 -3.37
N ALA A 262 -7.31 -31.04 -2.21
CA ALA A 262 -6.42 -29.87 -2.15
C ALA A 262 -5.04 -30.15 -2.77
N ARG A 263 -4.44 -31.32 -2.47
CA ARG A 263 -3.16 -31.75 -3.06
C ARG A 263 -3.24 -31.85 -4.58
N LEU A 264 -4.24 -32.57 -5.11
CA LEU A 264 -4.41 -32.75 -6.54
C LEU A 264 -4.72 -31.42 -7.24
N MET A 265 -5.57 -30.57 -6.66
CA MET A 265 -5.90 -29.26 -7.22
C MET A 265 -4.66 -28.36 -7.36
N GLY A 266 -3.77 -28.35 -6.36
CA GLY A 266 -2.51 -27.62 -6.43
C GLY A 266 -1.59 -28.08 -7.57
N GLU A 267 -1.58 -29.39 -7.85
CA GLU A 267 -0.83 -29.95 -8.99
C GLU A 267 -1.50 -29.66 -10.33
N CYS A 268 -2.84 -29.62 -10.38
CA CYS A 268 -3.58 -29.20 -11.58
C CYS A 268 -3.24 -27.76 -11.99
N GLU A 269 -3.16 -26.84 -11.02
CA GLU A 269 -2.75 -25.45 -11.27
C GLU A 269 -1.32 -25.37 -11.83
N LYS A 270 -0.38 -26.14 -11.25
CA LYS A 270 1.01 -26.21 -11.74
C LYS A 270 1.07 -26.73 -13.17
N VAL A 271 0.33 -27.80 -13.47
CA VAL A 271 0.34 -28.42 -14.79
C VAL A 271 -0.28 -27.49 -15.84
N LYS A 272 -1.39 -26.81 -15.54
CA LYS A 272 -1.94 -25.75 -16.40
C LYS A 272 -0.91 -24.69 -16.76
N LYS A 273 -0.14 -24.21 -15.75
CA LYS A 273 0.92 -23.22 -15.95
C LYS A 273 2.04 -23.77 -16.84
N LEU A 274 2.52 -24.99 -16.57
CA LEU A 274 3.57 -25.63 -17.36
C LEU A 274 3.11 -25.90 -18.81
N MET A 275 1.84 -26.25 -19.03
CA MET A 275 1.25 -26.44 -20.37
C MET A 275 1.17 -25.14 -21.15
N SER A 276 1.21 -23.97 -20.51
CA SER A 276 1.27 -22.70 -21.24
C SER A 276 2.63 -22.48 -21.90
N ALA A 277 3.71 -23.04 -21.35
CA ALA A 277 5.06 -22.98 -21.90
C ALA A 277 5.39 -24.20 -22.79
N ASN A 278 4.95 -25.41 -22.41
CA ASN A 278 5.33 -26.67 -23.04
C ASN A 278 4.16 -27.30 -23.81
N GLN A 279 4.46 -27.90 -24.98
CA GLN A 279 3.49 -28.69 -25.77
C GLN A 279 3.54 -30.18 -25.43
N GLN A 280 4.70 -30.67 -24.98
CA GLN A 280 4.88 -32.08 -24.63
C GLN A 280 4.01 -32.47 -23.42
N PRO A 281 3.56 -33.74 -23.34
CA PRO A 281 2.79 -34.23 -22.20
C PRO A 281 3.52 -34.02 -20.87
N ILE A 282 2.86 -33.36 -19.94
CA ILE A 282 3.40 -33.00 -18.64
C ILE A 282 2.99 -34.07 -17.63
N PRO A 283 3.95 -34.68 -16.91
CA PRO A 283 3.62 -35.67 -15.89
C PRO A 283 2.97 -35.00 -14.68
N ILE A 284 2.07 -35.72 -14.03
CA ILE A 284 1.46 -35.37 -12.76
C ILE A 284 1.74 -36.49 -11.80
N ASN A 285 2.52 -36.17 -10.78
CA ASN A 285 2.92 -37.09 -9.73
C ASN A 285 2.52 -36.48 -8.41
N VAL A 286 1.55 -37.08 -7.74
CA VAL A 286 1.07 -36.65 -6.44
C VAL A 286 1.22 -37.81 -5.48
N GLU A 287 2.20 -37.71 -4.60
CA GLU A 287 2.45 -38.71 -3.56
C GLU A 287 1.41 -38.57 -2.44
N CYS A 288 1.00 -39.72 -1.89
CA CYS A 288 0.02 -39.84 -0.83
C CYS A 288 -1.23 -38.98 -1.06
N VAL A 289 -1.84 -39.03 -2.25
CA VAL A 289 -3.10 -38.28 -2.50
C VAL A 289 -4.15 -38.67 -1.47
N THR A 290 -4.18 -39.95 -1.16
CA THR A 290 -4.84 -40.52 0.02
C THR A 290 -3.81 -41.31 0.82
N ASP A 291 -4.12 -41.64 2.07
CA ASP A 291 -3.17 -42.26 3.00
C ASP A 291 -2.51 -43.54 2.44
N ASP A 292 -3.18 -44.26 1.53
CA ASP A 292 -2.69 -45.52 0.94
C ASP A 292 -2.45 -45.48 -0.58
N ALA A 293 -2.51 -44.32 -1.23
CA ALA A 293 -2.38 -44.26 -2.70
C ALA A 293 -1.74 -42.99 -3.25
N ASP A 294 -0.79 -43.21 -4.15
CA ASP A 294 -0.20 -42.19 -5.02
C ASP A 294 -0.99 -42.05 -6.32
N PHE A 295 -0.91 -40.88 -6.94
CA PHE A 295 -1.49 -40.64 -8.26
C PHE A 295 -0.40 -40.26 -9.27
N HIS A 296 -0.35 -41.03 -10.35
CA HIS A 296 0.56 -40.81 -11.47
C HIS A 296 -0.24 -40.78 -12.76
N SER A 297 -0.13 -39.68 -13.50
CA SER A 297 -0.74 -39.50 -14.83
C SER A 297 0.06 -38.50 -15.65
N LYS A 298 -0.45 -38.12 -16.81
CA LYS A 298 0.10 -37.06 -17.66
C LYS A 298 -1.00 -36.41 -18.49
N MET A 299 -0.75 -35.20 -18.96
CA MET A 299 -1.67 -34.50 -19.86
C MET A 299 -0.90 -33.65 -20.86
N SER A 300 -1.37 -33.63 -22.11
CA SER A 300 -0.83 -32.76 -23.15
C SER A 300 -1.65 -31.49 -23.31
N ARG A 301 -1.07 -30.48 -23.96
CA ARG A 301 -1.76 -29.21 -24.24
C ARG A 301 -2.98 -29.42 -25.14
N GLU A 302 -2.88 -30.32 -26.12
CA GLU A 302 -3.96 -30.63 -27.05
C GLU A 302 -5.17 -31.21 -26.32
N GLU A 303 -4.94 -32.16 -25.40
CA GLU A 303 -5.99 -32.74 -24.57
C GLU A 303 -6.65 -31.69 -23.67
N PHE A 304 -5.85 -30.82 -23.05
CA PHE A 304 -6.36 -29.69 -22.28
C PHE A 304 -7.24 -28.77 -23.12
N TYR A 305 -6.83 -28.48 -24.36
CA TYR A 305 -7.59 -27.58 -25.22
C TYR A 305 -8.94 -28.14 -25.65
N GLU A 306 -8.99 -29.43 -25.96
CA GLU A 306 -10.24 -30.09 -26.31
C GLU A 306 -11.24 -30.06 -25.14
N MET A 307 -10.77 -30.38 -23.93
CA MET A 307 -11.61 -30.33 -22.72
C MET A 307 -12.07 -28.91 -22.38
N ALA A 308 -11.20 -27.91 -22.58
CA ALA A 308 -11.46 -26.52 -22.20
C ALA A 308 -12.23 -25.72 -23.27
N LYS A 309 -12.61 -26.35 -24.40
CA LYS A 309 -13.35 -25.69 -25.49
C LYS A 309 -14.58 -24.90 -25.01
N PRO A 310 -15.46 -25.41 -24.13
CA PRO A 310 -16.63 -24.66 -23.64
C PRO A 310 -16.25 -23.38 -22.88
N LEU A 311 -15.10 -23.35 -22.21
CA LEU A 311 -14.60 -22.15 -21.53
C LEU A 311 -13.98 -21.17 -22.52
N PHE A 312 -13.26 -21.66 -23.52
CA PHE A 312 -12.69 -20.82 -24.58
C PHE A 312 -13.76 -20.12 -25.42
N ASP A 313 -14.85 -20.82 -25.76
CA ASP A 313 -15.97 -20.26 -26.53
C ASP A 313 -16.63 -19.06 -25.80
N ARG A 314 -16.53 -18.99 -24.46
CA ARG A 314 -17.06 -17.88 -23.65
C ARG A 314 -16.19 -16.63 -23.61
N VAL A 315 -14.91 -16.71 -24.02
CA VAL A 315 -13.96 -15.58 -23.94
C VAL A 315 -14.37 -14.42 -24.84
N GLN A 316 -14.97 -14.72 -25.99
CA GLN A 316 -15.35 -13.73 -26.99
C GLN A 316 -16.51 -12.83 -26.54
N GLY A 317 -17.48 -13.38 -25.80
CA GLY A 317 -18.71 -12.67 -25.41
C GLY A 317 -18.47 -11.34 -24.68
N PRO A 318 -17.67 -11.30 -23.59
CA PRO A 318 -17.36 -10.06 -22.87
C PRO A 318 -16.64 -9.01 -23.73
N ILE A 319 -15.82 -9.43 -24.69
CA ILE A 319 -15.10 -8.53 -25.61
C ILE A 319 -16.09 -7.90 -26.59
N GLU A 320 -16.93 -8.71 -27.21
CA GLU A 320 -17.95 -8.24 -28.16
C GLU A 320 -18.96 -7.31 -27.49
N GLN A 321 -19.42 -7.64 -26.28
CA GLN A 321 -20.32 -6.79 -25.52
C GLN A 321 -19.69 -5.43 -25.23
N ALA A 322 -18.42 -5.40 -24.81
CA ALA A 322 -17.72 -4.14 -24.52
C ALA A 322 -17.52 -3.29 -25.78
N LEU A 323 -17.21 -3.91 -26.92
CA LEU A 323 -17.09 -3.22 -28.21
C LEU A 323 -18.44 -2.65 -28.66
N MET A 324 -19.50 -3.45 -28.60
CA MET A 324 -20.86 -3.04 -28.95
C MET A 324 -21.32 -1.85 -28.10
N ASP A 325 -21.13 -1.94 -26.78
CA ASP A 325 -21.51 -0.89 -25.83
C ASP A 325 -20.67 0.39 -26.04
N SER A 326 -19.41 0.27 -26.46
CA SER A 326 -18.53 1.42 -26.75
C SER A 326 -18.92 2.18 -28.02
N LYS A 327 -19.71 1.56 -28.90
CA LYS A 327 -20.09 2.07 -30.23
C LYS A 327 -18.90 2.35 -31.15
N LEU A 328 -17.74 1.76 -30.89
CA LEU A 328 -16.55 1.84 -31.73
C LEU A 328 -16.50 0.65 -32.69
N SER A 329 -16.04 0.91 -33.91
CA SER A 329 -15.67 -0.13 -34.86
C SER A 329 -14.31 -0.74 -34.53
N LEU A 330 -14.06 -1.96 -35.00
CA LEU A 330 -12.75 -2.61 -34.81
C LEU A 330 -11.61 -1.79 -35.42
N GLN A 331 -11.85 -1.03 -36.50
CA GLN A 331 -10.82 -0.21 -37.15
C GLN A 331 -10.36 0.97 -36.29
N GLU A 332 -11.22 1.48 -35.40
CA GLU A 332 -10.92 2.59 -34.49
C GLU A 332 -10.07 2.16 -33.29
N ILE A 333 -10.01 0.86 -33.00
CA ILE A 333 -9.18 0.32 -31.92
C ILE A 333 -7.71 0.35 -32.33
N HIS A 334 -6.92 1.12 -31.60
CA HIS A 334 -5.48 1.26 -31.81
C HIS A 334 -4.73 0.00 -31.35
N SER A 335 -4.99 -0.45 -30.12
CA SER A 335 -4.29 -1.58 -29.52
C SER A 335 -5.12 -2.25 -28.42
N VAL A 336 -4.75 -3.48 -28.08
CA VAL A 336 -5.34 -4.28 -27.01
C VAL A 336 -4.24 -4.71 -26.06
N GLU A 337 -4.33 -4.35 -24.79
CA GLU A 337 -3.40 -4.80 -23.75
C GLU A 337 -4.03 -5.96 -22.99
N ILE A 338 -3.27 -7.06 -22.84
CA ILE A 338 -3.72 -8.24 -22.09
C ILE A 338 -3.04 -8.30 -20.70
N ILE A 339 -3.84 -8.50 -19.66
CA ILE A 339 -3.43 -8.48 -18.24
C ILE A 339 -4.01 -9.71 -17.53
N GLY A 340 -3.48 -10.06 -16.36
CA GLY A 340 -4.00 -11.15 -15.56
C GLY A 340 -3.39 -12.51 -15.90
N GLY A 341 -3.26 -13.36 -14.88
CA GLY A 341 -2.50 -14.60 -14.94
C GLY A 341 -2.91 -15.57 -16.05
N SER A 342 -4.20 -15.62 -16.39
CA SER A 342 -4.77 -16.60 -17.31
C SER A 342 -4.63 -16.22 -18.78
N THR A 343 -4.34 -14.96 -19.10
CA THR A 343 -4.02 -14.53 -20.49
C THR A 343 -2.70 -15.11 -21.00
N ARG A 344 -1.91 -15.73 -20.12
CA ARG A 344 -0.70 -16.48 -20.49
C ARG A 344 -0.98 -17.78 -21.24
N ILE A 345 -2.22 -18.31 -21.17
CA ILE A 345 -2.63 -19.48 -21.94
C ILE A 345 -2.62 -19.13 -23.44
N PRO A 346 -1.86 -19.83 -24.30
CA PRO A 346 -1.73 -19.47 -25.71
C PRO A 346 -3.06 -19.42 -26.47
N LYS A 347 -4.01 -20.31 -26.17
CA LYS A 347 -5.34 -20.29 -26.81
C LYS A 347 -6.14 -19.02 -26.53
N ILE A 348 -5.99 -18.42 -25.35
CA ILE A 348 -6.62 -17.13 -25.03
C ILE A 348 -6.04 -16.01 -25.90
N LYS A 349 -4.72 -15.99 -26.08
CA LYS A 349 -4.04 -15.05 -26.97
C LYS A 349 -4.48 -15.21 -28.43
N GLU A 350 -4.65 -16.46 -28.88
CA GLU A 350 -5.16 -16.77 -30.22
C GLU A 350 -6.57 -16.22 -30.43
N ILE A 351 -7.48 -16.41 -29.47
CA ILE A 351 -8.86 -15.89 -29.54
C ILE A 351 -8.85 -14.36 -29.62
N ILE A 352 -8.11 -13.70 -28.72
CA ILE A 352 -8.02 -12.23 -28.71
C ILE A 352 -7.39 -11.71 -30.01
N SER A 353 -6.32 -12.35 -30.49
CA SER A 353 -5.66 -11.99 -31.76
C SER A 353 -6.56 -12.27 -32.96
N GLY A 354 -7.42 -13.28 -32.91
CA GLY A 354 -8.42 -13.55 -33.95
C GLY A 354 -9.46 -12.44 -34.09
N ILE A 355 -9.80 -11.75 -33.00
CA ILE A 355 -10.75 -10.63 -32.98
C ILE A 355 -10.09 -9.33 -33.45
N PHE A 356 -8.90 -9.01 -32.92
CA PHE A 356 -8.27 -7.69 -33.12
C PHE A 356 -7.12 -7.66 -34.13
N GLY A 357 -6.59 -8.83 -34.52
CA GLY A 357 -5.35 -8.98 -35.28
C GLY A 357 -4.11 -9.02 -34.38
N GLU A 358 -3.13 -9.86 -34.74
CA GLU A 358 -1.89 -10.06 -33.96
C GLU A 358 -1.11 -8.76 -33.73
N ASN A 359 -1.07 -7.87 -34.71
CA ASN A 359 -0.31 -6.62 -34.63
C ASN A 359 -0.86 -5.61 -33.60
N ARG A 360 -2.09 -5.81 -33.11
CA ARG A 360 -2.73 -4.92 -32.14
C ARG A 360 -2.71 -5.45 -30.71
N MET A 361 -2.47 -6.75 -30.53
CA MET A 361 -2.36 -7.35 -29.20
C MET A 361 -0.98 -7.08 -28.62
N LEU A 362 -0.95 -6.35 -27.51
CA LEU A 362 0.26 -5.89 -26.84
C LEU A 362 0.35 -6.45 -25.42
N THR A 363 1.59 -6.54 -24.95
CA THR A 363 1.95 -6.91 -23.57
C THR A 363 2.94 -5.89 -23.03
N THR A 364 2.68 -4.59 -23.23
CA THR A 364 3.61 -3.54 -22.78
C THR A 364 3.56 -3.33 -21.27
N LEU A 365 2.46 -3.74 -20.65
CA LEU A 365 2.23 -3.70 -19.22
C LEU A 365 2.64 -5.01 -18.55
N ASN A 366 3.09 -4.93 -17.28
CA ASN A 366 3.31 -6.12 -16.48
C ASN A 366 1.96 -6.70 -16.03
N ALA A 367 1.61 -7.88 -16.52
CA ALA A 367 0.31 -8.51 -16.31
C ALA A 367 -0.06 -8.77 -14.83
N ASP A 368 0.90 -8.87 -13.91
CA ASP A 368 0.63 -9.14 -12.49
C ASP A 368 0.71 -7.88 -11.60
N GLU A 369 1.35 -6.82 -12.09
CA GLU A 369 1.69 -5.64 -11.26
C GLU A 369 0.91 -4.38 -11.66
N SER A 370 0.36 -4.33 -12.86
CA SER A 370 -0.18 -3.09 -13.44
C SER A 370 -1.38 -2.53 -12.67
N THR A 371 -2.23 -3.40 -12.12
CA THR A 371 -3.39 -3.01 -11.31
C THR A 371 -2.96 -2.31 -10.02
N SER A 372 -2.07 -2.92 -9.22
CA SER A 372 -1.63 -2.27 -7.96
C SER A 372 -0.83 -1.00 -8.22
N ARG A 373 -0.01 -0.97 -9.28
CA ARG A 373 0.69 0.26 -9.69
C ARG A 373 -0.30 1.37 -10.05
N GLY A 374 -1.37 1.04 -10.78
CA GLY A 374 -2.49 1.94 -11.05
C GLY A 374 -3.16 2.47 -9.79
N CYS A 375 -3.42 1.60 -8.81
CA CYS A 375 -3.95 2.01 -7.51
C CYS A 375 -3.00 2.96 -6.78
N ALA A 376 -1.69 2.70 -6.78
CA ALA A 376 -0.71 3.57 -6.14
C ALA A 376 -0.60 4.94 -6.85
N LEU A 377 -0.71 4.96 -8.19
CA LEU A 377 -0.81 6.20 -8.96
C LEU A 377 -2.05 7.01 -8.59
N MET A 378 -3.21 6.35 -8.50
CA MET A 378 -4.45 7.01 -8.09
C MET A 378 -4.35 7.55 -6.65
N ALA A 379 -3.74 6.78 -5.75
CA ALA A 379 -3.48 7.23 -4.38
C ALA A 379 -2.55 8.46 -4.37
N ALA A 380 -1.58 8.53 -5.29
CA ALA A 380 -0.68 9.68 -5.43
C ALA A 380 -1.41 10.91 -5.96
N ILE A 381 -2.27 10.75 -6.98
CA ILE A 381 -3.11 11.82 -7.54
C ILE A 381 -4.04 12.42 -6.47
N LEU A 382 -4.59 11.58 -5.60
CA LEU A 382 -5.52 12.01 -4.54
C LEU A 382 -4.80 12.50 -3.27
N SER A 383 -3.48 12.36 -3.19
CA SER A 383 -2.72 12.76 -2.02
C SER A 383 -2.49 14.27 -2.00
N PRO A 384 -2.75 14.97 -0.88
CA PRO A 384 -2.46 16.40 -0.77
C PRO A 384 -0.96 16.69 -0.68
N THR A 385 -0.13 15.70 -0.32
CA THR A 385 1.32 15.90 -0.11
C THR A 385 2.17 15.45 -1.30
N PHE A 386 1.69 14.51 -2.12
CA PHE A 386 2.42 14.07 -3.31
C PHE A 386 1.97 14.85 -4.54
N ARG A 387 2.90 15.56 -5.17
CA ARG A 387 2.66 16.19 -6.48
C ARG A 387 3.02 15.21 -7.57
N VAL A 388 2.04 14.86 -8.39
CA VAL A 388 2.21 14.04 -9.59
C VAL A 388 1.78 14.83 -10.82
N ARG A 389 2.14 14.34 -12.00
CA ARG A 389 1.66 14.90 -13.27
C ARG A 389 0.14 14.93 -13.26
N GLU A 390 -0.44 16.06 -13.67
CA GLU A 390 -1.89 16.18 -13.81
C GLU A 390 -2.41 15.14 -14.81
N PHE A 391 -3.31 14.29 -14.33
CA PHE A 391 -3.88 13.22 -15.12
C PHE A 391 -5.33 12.97 -14.71
N SER A 392 -6.27 13.30 -15.59
CA SER A 392 -7.70 13.18 -15.30
C SER A 392 -8.21 11.78 -15.64
N VAL A 393 -8.95 11.18 -14.70
CA VAL A 393 -9.50 9.83 -14.82
C VAL A 393 -11.02 9.87 -14.70
N THR A 394 -11.71 9.51 -15.78
CA THR A 394 -13.16 9.31 -15.79
C THR A 394 -13.47 7.83 -15.94
N ASP A 395 -14.07 7.24 -14.92
CA ASP A 395 -14.46 5.83 -14.92
C ASP A 395 -15.95 5.72 -15.32
N SER A 396 -16.50 4.51 -15.35
CA SER A 396 -17.85 4.23 -15.81
C SER A 396 -18.59 3.24 -14.91
N THR A 397 -19.92 3.37 -14.77
CA THR A 397 -20.75 2.42 -14.03
C THR A 397 -21.34 1.35 -14.94
N PRO A 398 -21.11 0.05 -14.67
CA PRO A 398 -21.54 -1.03 -15.56
C PRO A 398 -23.07 -1.22 -15.60
N TYR A 399 -23.80 -0.74 -14.60
CA TYR A 399 -25.24 -1.01 -14.45
C TYR A 399 -26.06 0.29 -14.42
N PRO A 400 -27.21 0.32 -15.13
CA PRO A 400 -28.17 1.40 -14.99
C PRO A 400 -28.84 1.38 -13.62
N ILE A 401 -29.14 2.57 -13.09
CA ILE A 401 -29.74 2.77 -11.76
C ILE A 401 -31.04 3.55 -11.89
N ASP A 402 -32.11 2.92 -11.39
CA ASP A 402 -33.44 3.48 -11.27
C ASP A 402 -33.69 3.98 -9.85
N LEU A 403 -34.41 5.09 -9.75
CA LEU A 403 -34.94 5.59 -8.49
C LEU A 403 -36.46 5.41 -8.47
N LYS A 404 -36.97 4.81 -7.39
CA LYS A 404 -38.39 4.59 -7.14
C LYS A 404 -38.86 5.42 -5.96
N TRP A 405 -40.04 6.00 -6.07
CA TRP A 405 -40.69 6.78 -5.01
C TRP A 405 -42.21 6.69 -5.15
N LYS A 406 -42.97 7.14 -4.13
CA LYS A 406 -44.44 7.15 -4.16
C LYS A 406 -44.98 8.55 -4.40
N ILE A 407 -45.91 8.75 -5.33
CA ILE A 407 -46.73 9.97 -5.51
C ILE A 407 -48.17 9.59 -5.19
N ASN A 408 -48.82 10.20 -4.18
CA ASN A 408 -50.20 9.88 -3.78
C ASN A 408 -50.44 8.36 -3.62
N ASP A 409 -49.49 7.66 -2.99
CA ASP A 409 -49.44 6.20 -2.85
C ASP A 409 -49.27 5.36 -4.14
N GLU A 410 -49.15 5.98 -5.31
CA GLU A 410 -48.81 5.30 -6.56
C GLU A 410 -47.27 5.23 -6.78
N PRO A 411 -46.73 4.06 -7.19
CA PRO A 411 -45.30 3.91 -7.44
C PRO A 411 -44.88 4.64 -8.73
N SER A 412 -43.88 5.51 -8.62
CA SER A 412 -43.22 6.20 -9.72
C SER A 412 -41.76 5.77 -9.82
N THR A 413 -41.22 5.64 -11.03
CA THR A 413 -39.84 5.23 -11.29
C THR A 413 -39.21 6.14 -12.35
N ALA A 414 -37.92 6.45 -12.19
CA ALA A 414 -37.13 7.08 -13.25
C ALA A 414 -35.71 6.51 -13.29
N VAL A 415 -35.20 6.28 -14.51
CA VAL A 415 -33.80 5.94 -14.74
C VAL A 415 -32.96 7.18 -14.45
N VAL A 416 -32.09 7.10 -13.44
CA VAL A 416 -31.23 8.21 -13.03
C VAL A 416 -29.86 8.08 -13.66
N PHE A 417 -29.25 6.90 -13.67
CA PHE A 417 -27.95 6.69 -14.30
C PHE A 417 -28.07 5.60 -15.35
N GLU A 418 -27.62 5.87 -16.56
CA GLU A 418 -27.65 4.90 -17.66
C GLU A 418 -26.50 3.91 -17.55
N ARG A 419 -26.58 2.82 -18.31
CA ARG A 419 -25.48 1.86 -18.46
C ARG A 419 -24.26 2.59 -19.02
N HIS A 420 -23.10 2.34 -18.42
CA HIS A 420 -21.83 3.01 -18.71
C HIS A 420 -21.82 4.53 -18.47
N ASN A 421 -22.71 5.05 -17.61
CA ASN A 421 -22.68 6.44 -17.23
C ASN A 421 -21.31 6.80 -16.57
N PRO A 422 -20.68 7.93 -16.95
CA PRO A 422 -19.38 8.32 -16.41
C PRO A 422 -19.46 8.64 -14.91
N ILE A 423 -18.42 8.29 -14.16
CA ILE A 423 -18.31 8.58 -12.73
C ILE A 423 -17.04 9.38 -12.40
N PRO A 424 -17.13 10.31 -11.43
CA PRO A 424 -18.33 10.66 -10.65
C PRO A 424 -19.36 11.48 -11.45
N SER A 425 -20.66 11.27 -11.19
CA SER A 425 -21.76 11.99 -11.85
C SER A 425 -22.87 12.35 -10.87
N THR A 426 -23.47 13.53 -11.04
CA THR A 426 -24.50 14.09 -10.15
C THR A 426 -25.71 14.49 -10.97
N LYS A 427 -26.92 14.12 -10.52
CA LYS A 427 -28.18 14.57 -11.08
C LYS A 427 -29.05 15.23 -10.01
N MET A 428 -29.83 16.24 -10.41
CA MET A 428 -30.73 16.95 -9.52
C MET A 428 -32.17 16.63 -9.91
N LEU A 429 -32.90 15.99 -9.00
CA LEU A 429 -34.29 15.60 -9.18
C LEU A 429 -35.19 16.56 -8.38
N LYS A 430 -36.36 16.89 -8.92
CA LYS A 430 -37.30 17.82 -8.31
C LYS A 430 -38.56 17.06 -7.90
N PHE A 431 -38.92 17.13 -6.62
CA PHE A 431 -40.10 16.48 -6.06
C PHE A 431 -41.01 17.52 -5.40
N LYS A 432 -42.30 17.52 -5.76
CA LYS A 432 -43.31 18.36 -5.11
C LYS A 432 -43.95 17.58 -3.96
N ARG A 433 -43.72 18.00 -2.71
CA ARG A 433 -44.09 17.25 -1.50
C ARG A 433 -44.46 18.18 -0.34
N SER A 434 -45.43 17.74 0.46
CA SER A 434 -45.84 18.43 1.70
C SER A 434 -45.38 17.73 2.97
N GLU A 435 -44.93 16.48 2.86
CA GLU A 435 -44.54 15.61 3.97
C GLU A 435 -43.24 14.84 3.63
N PRO A 436 -42.53 14.31 4.65
CA PRO A 436 -41.37 13.45 4.45
C PRO A 436 -41.67 12.28 3.51
N PHE A 437 -40.69 11.92 2.69
CA PHE A 437 -40.87 10.85 1.70
C PHE A 437 -39.62 9.99 1.56
N GLU A 438 -39.82 8.78 1.06
CA GLU A 438 -38.76 7.80 0.83
C GLU A 438 -38.44 7.62 -0.66
N LEU A 439 -37.17 7.42 -0.93
CA LEU A 439 -36.58 7.11 -2.22
C LEU A 439 -35.88 5.76 -2.12
N ALA A 440 -36.07 4.88 -3.09
CA ALA A 440 -35.43 3.58 -3.14
C ALA A 440 -34.71 3.38 -4.48
N ALA A 441 -33.41 3.07 -4.43
CA ALA A 441 -32.59 2.86 -5.62
C ALA A 441 -32.50 1.37 -5.98
N TYR A 442 -32.56 1.06 -7.27
CA TYR A 442 -32.50 -0.30 -7.83
C TYR A 442 -31.65 -0.33 -9.09
N TYR A 443 -31.01 -1.47 -9.36
CA TYR A 443 -30.45 -1.76 -10.67
C TYR A 443 -31.54 -2.13 -11.66
N ASN A 444 -31.43 -1.57 -12.87
CA ASN A 444 -32.30 -1.87 -13.99
C ASN A 444 -31.61 -2.79 -15.00
N ASP A 445 -30.98 -3.85 -14.49
CA ASP A 445 -30.35 -4.90 -15.30
C ASP A 445 -30.54 -6.26 -14.61
N PRO A 446 -31.59 -7.02 -14.98
CA PRO A 446 -31.96 -8.25 -14.30
C PRO A 446 -30.94 -9.39 -14.36
N LEU A 447 -30.09 -9.41 -15.38
CA LEU A 447 -29.31 -10.59 -15.77
C LEU A 447 -27.81 -10.41 -15.54
N ASN A 448 -27.31 -9.17 -15.54
CA ASN A 448 -25.87 -8.91 -15.51
C ASN A 448 -25.33 -8.43 -14.15
N VAL A 449 -26.22 -8.11 -13.20
CA VAL A 449 -25.83 -7.74 -11.83
C VAL A 449 -25.55 -9.00 -11.02
N PRO A 450 -24.42 -9.10 -10.31
CA PRO A 450 -24.12 -10.25 -9.45
C PRO A 450 -25.13 -10.38 -8.31
N GLY A 451 -25.55 -11.61 -8.05
CA GLY A 451 -26.54 -11.95 -7.03
C GLY A 451 -27.97 -11.59 -7.44
N GLU A 452 -28.93 -12.03 -6.64
CA GLU A 452 -30.35 -11.86 -6.97
C GLU A 452 -30.88 -10.48 -6.56
N ARG A 453 -30.14 -9.79 -5.67
CA ARG A 453 -30.52 -8.50 -5.10
C ARG A 453 -30.29 -7.34 -6.07
N LYS A 454 -31.36 -6.92 -6.73
CA LYS A 454 -31.39 -5.70 -7.57
C LYS A 454 -31.51 -4.40 -6.79
N PHE A 455 -31.82 -4.48 -5.50
CA PHE A 455 -31.95 -3.33 -4.62
C PHE A 455 -30.58 -2.70 -4.32
N ILE A 456 -30.49 -1.38 -4.13
CA ILE A 456 -29.25 -0.68 -3.76
C ILE A 456 -29.36 -0.08 -2.36
N GLY A 457 -30.45 0.64 -2.06
CA GLY A 457 -30.63 1.30 -0.77
C GLY A 457 -31.85 2.21 -0.73
N ARG A 458 -32.37 2.47 0.48
CA ARG A 458 -33.42 3.44 0.77
C ARG A 458 -32.87 4.69 1.44
N TYR A 459 -33.48 5.80 1.09
CA TYR A 459 -33.14 7.14 1.57
C TYR A 459 -34.43 7.86 1.94
N ARG A 460 -34.48 8.41 3.15
CA ARG A 460 -35.60 9.21 3.63
C ARG A 460 -35.21 10.69 3.63
N VAL A 461 -36.08 11.52 3.05
CA VAL A 461 -35.96 12.98 3.11
C VAL A 461 -36.89 13.47 4.21
N ASP A 462 -36.29 13.85 5.33
CA ASP A 462 -36.94 14.38 6.53
C ASP A 462 -37.05 15.92 6.45
N ASP A 463 -37.74 16.51 7.44
CA ASP A 463 -37.94 17.96 7.60
C ASP A 463 -38.65 18.66 6.43
N VAL A 464 -39.37 17.90 5.61
CA VAL A 464 -40.28 18.41 4.58
C VAL A 464 -41.56 18.88 5.24
N LYS A 465 -41.83 20.18 5.16
CA LYS A 465 -43.07 20.82 5.62
C LYS A 465 -43.63 21.68 4.48
N PRO A 466 -44.95 21.96 4.48
CA PRO A 466 -45.52 22.95 3.57
C PRO A 466 -44.84 24.31 3.75
N ASP A 467 -44.85 25.13 2.71
CA ASP A 467 -44.35 26.50 2.78
C ASP A 467 -45.22 27.38 3.69
N SER A 468 -44.83 28.65 3.85
CA SER A 468 -45.52 29.65 4.66
C SER A 468 -47.00 29.87 4.25
N GLU A 469 -47.38 29.48 3.03
CA GLU A 469 -48.73 29.56 2.47
C GLU A 469 -49.51 28.22 2.53
N GLY A 470 -48.89 27.15 3.04
CA GLY A 470 -49.49 25.82 3.13
C GLY A 470 -49.41 24.99 1.83
N ASN A 471 -48.67 25.44 0.83
CA ASN A 471 -48.47 24.73 -0.43
C ASN A 471 -47.35 23.67 -0.33
N PRO A 472 -47.39 22.62 -1.16
CA PRO A 472 -46.31 21.63 -1.22
C PRO A 472 -45.00 22.24 -1.72
N ILE A 473 -43.91 22.06 -0.97
CA ILE A 473 -42.58 22.55 -1.36
C ILE A 473 -42.02 21.76 -2.55
N GLN A 474 -41.17 22.42 -3.33
CA GLN A 474 -40.40 21.78 -4.39
C GLN A 474 -39.01 21.39 -3.87
N ALA A 475 -38.91 20.19 -3.30
CA ALA A 475 -37.66 19.60 -2.85
C ALA A 475 -36.75 19.24 -4.04
N LYS A 476 -35.57 19.88 -4.11
CA LYS A 476 -34.49 19.55 -5.03
C LYS A 476 -33.55 18.56 -4.35
N VAL A 477 -33.59 17.31 -4.79
CA VAL A 477 -32.77 16.22 -4.26
C VAL A 477 -31.58 15.98 -5.19
N ARG A 478 -30.37 16.06 -4.64
CA ARG A 478 -29.11 15.79 -5.33
C ARG A 478 -28.73 14.32 -5.14
N VAL A 479 -28.81 13.56 -6.22
CA VAL A 479 -28.39 12.17 -6.29
C VAL A 479 -27.07 12.06 -7.01
N ARG A 480 -26.18 11.19 -6.55
CA ARG A 480 -24.81 11.09 -7.07
C ARG A 480 -24.38 9.64 -7.19
N CYS A 481 -23.68 9.33 -8.28
CA CYS A 481 -22.76 8.20 -8.30
C CYS A 481 -21.35 8.73 -8.01
N ASN A 482 -20.81 8.35 -6.86
CA ASN A 482 -19.58 8.93 -6.33
C ASN A 482 -18.31 8.36 -7.01
N LYS A 483 -17.14 8.85 -6.58
CA LYS A 483 -15.83 8.42 -7.13
C LYS A 483 -15.50 6.92 -6.95
N ASN A 484 -16.21 6.23 -6.04
CA ASN A 484 -16.08 4.79 -5.79
C ASN A 484 -17.03 3.96 -6.66
N GLY A 485 -17.88 4.60 -7.48
CA GLY A 485 -18.91 3.93 -8.27
C GLY A 485 -20.13 3.51 -7.47
N MET A 486 -20.38 4.15 -6.32
CA MET A 486 -21.54 3.87 -5.45
C MET A 486 -22.59 4.96 -5.56
N PHE A 487 -23.86 4.57 -5.49
CA PHE A 487 -24.99 5.49 -5.48
C PHE A 487 -25.23 6.04 -4.07
N SER A 488 -25.46 7.35 -3.96
CA SER A 488 -25.93 7.97 -2.73
C SER A 488 -26.81 9.19 -3.02
N VAL A 489 -27.64 9.56 -2.04
CA VAL A 489 -28.35 10.83 -1.99
C VAL A 489 -27.55 11.78 -1.09
N GLU A 490 -26.91 12.80 -1.68
CA GLU A 490 -25.97 13.66 -0.92
C GLU A 490 -26.67 14.75 -0.12
N SER A 491 -27.68 15.38 -0.72
CA SER A 491 -28.38 16.50 -0.10
C SER A 491 -29.76 16.68 -0.71
N ALA A 492 -30.65 17.26 0.08
CA ALA A 492 -31.93 17.74 -0.37
C ALA A 492 -32.09 19.18 0.14
N HIS A 493 -32.64 20.07 -0.69
CA HIS A 493 -32.93 21.44 -0.31
C HIS A 493 -34.15 21.95 -1.08
N TRP A 494 -34.81 22.97 -0.57
CA TRP A 494 -35.83 23.72 -1.30
C TRP A 494 -35.50 25.21 -1.25
N VAL A 495 -36.11 25.98 -2.14
CA VAL A 495 -35.84 27.43 -2.29
C VAL A 495 -37.16 28.18 -2.14
N GLU A 496 -37.19 29.15 -1.23
CA GLU A 496 -38.28 30.10 -1.02
C GLU A 496 -37.88 31.46 -1.60
N GLU A 497 -38.78 32.14 -2.31
CA GLU A 497 -38.58 33.53 -2.73
C GLU A 497 -39.21 34.46 -1.69
N ILE A 498 -38.38 35.19 -0.93
CA ILE A 498 -38.84 36.14 0.09
C ILE A 498 -38.65 37.57 -0.42
N LEU A 499 -39.66 38.42 -0.20
CA LEU A 499 -39.61 39.84 -0.49
C LEU A 499 -39.02 40.59 0.70
N VAL A 500 -37.78 41.07 0.57
CA VAL A 500 -37.10 41.85 1.62
C VAL A 500 -37.25 43.36 1.31
N PRO A 501 -37.68 44.19 2.28
CA PRO A 501 -37.73 45.65 2.10
C PRO A 501 -36.34 46.20 1.80
N GLU A 502 -36.21 47.00 0.74
CA GLU A 502 -34.97 47.67 0.39
C GLU A 502 -34.76 48.87 1.33
N GLU A 503 -33.77 48.81 2.25
CA GLU A 503 -33.39 49.99 3.03
C GLU A 503 -32.83 51.08 2.09
N PRO A 504 -33.26 52.35 2.22
CA PRO A 504 -32.77 53.41 1.34
C PRO A 504 -31.28 53.65 1.59
N VAL A 505 -30.45 53.25 0.64
CA VAL A 505 -29.02 53.54 0.61
C VAL A 505 -28.85 55.06 0.49
N ALA A 506 -28.29 55.69 1.52
CA ALA A 506 -27.89 57.09 1.46
C ALA A 506 -26.87 57.27 0.30
N PRO A 507 -27.04 58.28 -0.58
CA PRO A 507 -26.18 58.43 -1.74
C PRO A 507 -24.75 58.71 -1.31
N ALA A 508 -23.82 57.86 -1.75
CA ALA A 508 -22.39 58.06 -1.61
C ALA A 508 -21.97 59.32 -2.39
N THR A 509 -21.14 60.14 -1.75
CA THR A 509 -20.42 61.27 -2.34
C THR A 509 -19.61 60.83 -3.58
N PRO A 510 -19.67 61.55 -4.71
CA PRO A 510 -18.88 61.22 -5.89
C PRO A 510 -17.41 61.65 -5.70
N GLU A 511 -16.49 60.70 -5.91
CA GLU A 511 -15.07 60.98 -6.13
C GLU A 511 -14.82 61.53 -7.55
N PRO A 512 -13.77 62.34 -7.77
CA PRO A 512 -13.59 63.10 -9.01
C PRO A 512 -12.97 62.29 -10.16
N MET A 513 -13.55 62.54 -11.33
CA MET A 513 -13.06 62.44 -12.71
C MET A 513 -11.61 61.97 -12.96
N ALA A 514 -11.47 61.02 -13.89
CA ALA A 514 -10.36 61.01 -14.85
C ALA A 514 -10.95 61.13 -16.27
N GLU A 515 -10.62 62.23 -16.93
CA GLU A 515 -10.91 62.54 -18.33
C GLU A 515 -10.16 61.59 -19.27
N ASP A 516 -10.82 61.16 -20.35
CA ASP A 516 -10.21 61.24 -21.68
C ASP A 516 -11.32 61.32 -22.73
N GLY A 517 -11.26 62.38 -23.53
CA GLY A 517 -12.34 62.82 -24.42
C GLY A 517 -12.31 62.23 -25.82
N LYS A 518 -13.47 62.29 -26.48
CA LYS A 518 -13.63 62.77 -27.87
C LYS A 518 -15.09 63.05 -28.21
N GLU A 519 -15.28 64.26 -28.76
CA GLU A 519 -16.43 64.89 -29.42
C GLU A 519 -17.03 64.00 -30.53
N GLY A 520 -18.28 64.11 -31.02
CA GLY A 520 -19.45 64.99 -30.84
C GLY A 520 -20.68 64.15 -31.30
N ASP A 521 -21.94 64.52 -31.07
CA ASP A 521 -22.68 65.51 -31.85
C ASP A 521 -24.04 65.80 -31.16
N GLU A 522 -24.56 67.01 -31.35
CA GLU A 522 -25.80 67.53 -30.79
C GLU A 522 -27.07 66.89 -31.41
N GLU A 523 -28.15 66.71 -30.63
CA GLU A 523 -29.40 67.47 -30.85
C GLU A 523 -30.51 67.16 -29.81
N LYS A 524 -30.97 68.27 -29.20
CA LYS A 524 -32.35 68.65 -28.84
C LYS A 524 -33.12 67.86 -27.78
N ALA A 525 -33.16 68.49 -26.61
CA ALA A 525 -34.24 68.42 -25.64
C ALA A 525 -35.56 69.00 -26.19
N ALA A 526 -36.67 68.33 -25.87
CA ALA A 526 -37.99 68.93 -25.83
C ALA A 526 -38.66 68.55 -24.51
N ASP A 527 -39.02 69.61 -23.80
CA ASP A 527 -39.62 69.72 -22.48
C ASP A 527 -41.08 69.23 -22.47
N THR A 528 -41.49 68.48 -21.45
CA THR A 528 -42.92 68.34 -21.09
C THR A 528 -43.04 67.96 -19.60
N PRO A 529 -44.01 68.55 -18.87
CA PRO A 529 -43.88 68.88 -17.46
C PRO A 529 -44.29 67.76 -16.50
N ALA A 530 -43.74 67.84 -15.29
CA ALA A 530 -44.06 67.02 -14.14
C ALA A 530 -45.51 67.21 -13.66
N GLU A 531 -46.17 66.10 -13.38
CA GLU A 531 -47.41 65.97 -12.58
C GLU A 531 -47.25 64.78 -11.60
N PRO A 532 -48.05 64.69 -10.52
CA PRO A 532 -47.57 64.60 -9.14
C PRO A 532 -47.16 63.19 -8.68
N THR A 533 -46.18 63.13 -7.79
CA THR A 533 -45.77 61.93 -7.04
C THR A 533 -46.89 61.40 -6.15
N GLU A 534 -47.41 60.20 -6.49
CA GLU A 534 -48.06 59.30 -5.54
C GLU A 534 -47.03 58.70 -4.55
N PRO A 535 -47.43 58.25 -3.35
CA PRO A 535 -46.50 57.73 -2.35
C PRO A 535 -45.76 56.52 -2.91
N ALA A 536 -44.43 56.56 -2.90
CA ALA A 536 -43.60 55.43 -3.36
C ALA A 536 -43.98 54.16 -2.59
N GLU A 537 -44.53 53.18 -3.31
CA GLU A 537 -44.69 51.83 -2.78
C GLU A 537 -43.32 51.30 -2.31
N PRO A 538 -43.24 50.64 -1.15
CA PRO A 538 -41.98 50.08 -0.68
C PRO A 538 -41.42 49.13 -1.75
N LYS A 539 -40.23 49.43 -2.26
CA LYS A 539 -39.51 48.54 -3.17
C LYS A 539 -39.03 47.34 -2.38
N PHE A 540 -39.52 46.16 -2.77
CA PHE A 540 -39.06 44.90 -2.22
C PHE A 540 -38.08 44.23 -3.20
N LYS A 541 -36.94 43.77 -2.69
CA LYS A 541 -36.01 42.92 -3.44
C LYS A 541 -36.41 41.46 -3.25
N LYS A 542 -36.55 40.71 -4.35
CA LYS A 542 -36.70 39.26 -4.32
C LYS A 542 -35.37 38.63 -3.92
N VAL A 543 -35.34 37.94 -2.78
CA VAL A 543 -34.17 37.18 -2.30
C VAL A 543 -34.55 35.70 -2.24
N GLN A 544 -33.73 34.85 -2.84
CA GLN A 544 -33.89 33.39 -2.79
C GLN A 544 -33.25 32.84 -1.53
N GLN A 545 -34.05 32.37 -0.58
CA GLN A 545 -33.57 31.67 0.61
C GLN A 545 -33.55 30.16 0.36
N THR A 546 -32.41 29.52 0.62
CA THR A 546 -32.25 28.05 0.48
C THR A 546 -32.39 27.38 1.83
N HIS A 547 -33.31 26.42 1.92
CA HIS A 547 -33.57 25.63 3.13
C HIS A 547 -33.09 24.20 2.91
N ALA A 548 -32.15 23.73 3.74
CA ALA A 548 -31.65 22.36 3.69
C ALA A 548 -32.66 21.39 4.30
N LEU A 549 -32.85 20.25 3.66
CA LEU A 549 -33.65 19.12 4.13
C LEU A 549 -32.72 18.00 4.60
N LYS A 550 -33.12 17.28 5.65
CA LYS A 550 -32.31 16.20 6.21
C LYS A 550 -32.48 14.93 5.37
N VAL A 551 -31.37 14.34 4.92
CA VAL A 551 -31.35 13.07 4.19
C VAL A 551 -30.78 11.97 5.10
N VAL A 552 -31.50 10.85 5.21
CA VAL A 552 -31.09 9.69 6.02
C VAL A 552 -31.01 8.45 5.13
N ALA A 553 -29.85 7.81 5.06
CA ALA A 553 -29.70 6.49 4.45
C ALA A 553 -30.13 5.40 5.46
N LEU A 554 -31.03 4.50 5.06
CA LEU A 554 -31.66 3.54 5.98
C LEU A 554 -30.98 2.16 6.01
N ASP A 555 -30.22 1.82 4.97
CA ASP A 555 -29.67 0.46 4.77
C ASP A 555 -28.13 0.40 4.87
N THR A 556 -27.49 1.40 5.48
CA THR A 556 -26.04 1.45 5.71
C THR A 556 -25.67 0.95 7.10
N ALA A 557 -24.47 0.35 7.25
CA ALA A 557 -23.97 -0.07 8.56
C ALA A 557 -23.91 1.11 9.56
N SER A 558 -24.22 0.85 10.83
CA SER A 558 -24.12 1.88 11.85
C SER A 558 -22.65 2.17 12.17
N LYS A 559 -22.35 3.40 12.59
CA LYS A 559 -20.98 3.75 13.03
C LYS A 559 -20.50 2.86 14.18
N GLU A 560 -21.42 2.45 15.05
CA GLU A 560 -21.16 1.56 16.18
C GLU A 560 -20.74 0.16 15.72
N GLU A 561 -21.39 -0.39 14.69
CA GLU A 561 -21.01 -1.69 14.11
C GLU A 561 -19.61 -1.62 13.47
N LEU A 562 -19.30 -0.52 12.77
CA LEU A 562 -17.98 -0.32 12.18
C LEU A 562 -16.89 -0.23 13.25
N SER A 563 -17.09 0.58 14.29
CA SER A 563 -16.16 0.71 15.42
C SER A 563 -15.93 -0.61 16.14
N LYS A 564 -16.99 -1.38 16.41
CA LYS A 564 -16.88 -2.70 17.05
C LYS A 564 -16.04 -3.68 16.25
N ASN A 565 -16.23 -3.74 14.92
CA ASN A 565 -15.46 -4.64 14.07
C ASN A 565 -13.99 -4.22 13.93
N LEU A 566 -13.72 -2.91 13.95
CA LEU A 566 -12.35 -2.38 14.05
C LEU A 566 -11.68 -2.81 15.35
N GLU A 567 -12.36 -2.68 16.49
CA GLU A 567 -11.84 -3.10 17.80
C GLU A 567 -11.52 -4.61 17.81
N VAL A 568 -12.42 -5.45 17.27
CA VAL A 568 -12.18 -6.89 17.15
C VAL A 568 -10.93 -7.19 16.32
N GLU A 569 -10.74 -6.54 15.18
CA GLU A 569 -9.55 -6.77 14.35
C GLU A 569 -8.26 -6.26 15.03
N MET A 570 -8.34 -5.15 15.78
CA MET A 570 -7.22 -4.66 16.59
C MET A 570 -6.83 -5.66 17.69
N GLU A 571 -7.80 -6.23 18.41
CA GLU A 571 -7.57 -7.24 19.44
C GLU A 571 -6.91 -8.50 18.86
N LEU A 572 -7.43 -9.01 17.74
CA LEU A 572 -6.87 -10.18 17.06
C LEU A 572 -5.43 -9.90 16.59
N THR A 573 -5.19 -8.72 16.02
CA THR A 573 -3.86 -8.30 15.55
C THR A 573 -2.86 -8.17 16.70
N MET A 574 -3.27 -7.57 17.82
CA MET A 574 -2.44 -7.45 19.01
C MET A 574 -2.11 -8.83 19.59
N SER A 575 -3.08 -9.73 19.61
CA SER A 575 -2.84 -11.12 20.03
C SER A 575 -1.87 -11.85 19.10
N ASP A 576 -2.00 -11.71 17.79
CA ASP A 576 -1.08 -12.34 16.83
C ASP A 576 0.35 -11.79 17.03
N LYS A 577 0.47 -10.49 17.29
CA LYS A 577 1.77 -9.83 17.55
C LYS A 577 2.42 -10.33 18.85
N GLN A 578 1.64 -10.51 19.91
CA GLN A 578 2.15 -11.05 21.18
C GLN A 578 2.67 -12.47 21.00
N GLU A 579 1.94 -13.32 20.28
CA GLU A 579 2.37 -14.69 20.01
C GLU A 579 3.62 -14.74 19.12
N ARG A 580 3.68 -13.92 18.06
CA ARG A 580 4.91 -13.79 17.24
C ARG A 580 6.11 -13.38 18.09
N GLN A 581 5.97 -12.35 18.94
CA GLN A 581 7.05 -11.90 19.82
C GLN A 581 7.48 -12.96 20.84
N ARG A 582 6.55 -13.80 21.31
CA ARG A 582 6.84 -14.92 22.20
C ARG A 582 7.70 -15.97 21.49
N VAL A 583 7.29 -16.39 20.29
CA VAL A 583 8.04 -17.34 19.45
C VAL A 583 9.41 -16.76 19.06
N ASP A 584 9.48 -15.50 18.65
CA ASP A 584 10.76 -14.83 18.33
C ASP A 584 11.70 -14.81 19.54
N SER A 585 11.18 -14.58 20.76
CA SER A 585 11.99 -14.59 21.98
C SER A 585 12.49 -15.99 22.35
N LYS A 586 11.69 -17.04 22.09
CA LYS A 586 12.11 -18.44 22.25
C LYS A 586 13.24 -18.77 21.27
N ASN A 587 13.03 -18.48 19.99
CA ASN A 587 14.02 -18.75 18.93
C ASN A 587 15.32 -17.97 19.17
N ALA A 588 15.23 -16.71 19.62
CA ALA A 588 16.41 -15.93 19.97
C ALA A 588 17.21 -16.59 21.10
N LEU A 589 16.53 -17.07 22.17
CA LEU A 589 17.20 -17.78 23.27
C LEU A 589 17.87 -19.07 22.78
N GLU A 590 17.19 -19.85 21.95
CA GLU A 590 17.74 -21.07 21.35
C GLU A 590 18.99 -20.77 20.49
N GLU A 591 18.91 -19.77 19.61
CA GLU A 591 20.03 -19.31 18.79
C GLU A 591 21.22 -18.85 19.65
N PHE A 592 20.94 -18.08 20.71
CA PHE A 592 21.98 -17.60 21.62
C PHE A 592 22.65 -18.73 22.40
N VAL A 593 21.90 -19.76 22.81
CA VAL A 593 22.46 -20.96 23.45
C VAL A 593 23.45 -21.65 22.51
N TYR A 594 23.09 -21.84 21.24
CA TYR A 594 23.99 -22.42 20.25
C TYR A 594 25.21 -21.52 19.97
N GLU A 595 25.02 -20.22 19.82
CA GLU A 595 26.09 -19.23 19.59
C GLU A 595 27.11 -19.24 20.74
N VAL A 596 26.64 -19.18 21.99
CA VAL A 596 27.54 -19.16 23.15
C VAL A 596 28.28 -20.50 23.25
N ARG A 597 27.60 -21.63 23.04
CA ARG A 597 28.22 -22.96 23.05
C ARG A 597 29.37 -23.06 22.02
N GLU A 598 29.14 -22.64 20.79
CA GLU A 598 30.17 -22.64 19.75
C GLU A 598 31.34 -21.71 20.11
N LYS A 599 31.05 -20.50 20.61
CA LYS A 599 32.07 -19.52 20.98
C LYS A 599 32.89 -19.93 22.20
N MET A 600 32.33 -20.72 23.12
CA MET A 600 33.05 -21.24 24.28
C MET A 600 34.25 -22.12 23.92
N ASP A 601 34.16 -22.87 22.81
CA ASP A 601 35.24 -23.73 22.34
C ASP A 601 36.12 -23.09 21.26
N THR A 602 35.70 -21.94 20.73
CA THR A 602 36.44 -21.19 19.72
C THR A 602 36.97 -19.87 20.28
N VAL A 603 36.21 -18.79 20.17
CA VAL A 603 36.59 -17.41 20.49
C VAL A 603 36.94 -17.23 21.97
N PHE A 604 36.14 -17.79 22.86
CA PHE A 604 36.30 -17.62 24.31
C PHE A 604 37.22 -18.66 24.94
N SER A 605 37.64 -19.69 24.20
CA SER A 605 38.41 -20.83 24.73
C SER A 605 39.65 -20.43 25.52
N LYS A 606 40.32 -19.34 25.11
CA LYS A 606 41.53 -18.81 25.75
C LYS A 606 41.24 -17.78 26.86
N ASN A 607 40.05 -17.19 26.85
CA ASN A 607 39.68 -16.04 27.68
C ASN A 607 38.70 -16.37 28.81
N ILE A 608 38.12 -17.56 28.80
CA ILE A 608 37.19 -18.01 29.84
C ILE A 608 37.93 -18.76 30.96
N GLU A 609 37.55 -18.47 32.20
CA GLU A 609 38.00 -19.20 33.38
C GLU A 609 37.40 -20.61 33.38
N ASP A 610 38.15 -21.63 33.82
CA ASP A 610 37.71 -23.03 33.73
C ASP A 610 36.45 -23.30 34.57
N ASP A 611 36.35 -22.68 35.75
CA ASP A 611 35.18 -22.74 36.62
C ASP A 611 33.96 -22.04 35.99
N ARG A 612 34.17 -20.90 35.32
CA ARG A 612 33.12 -20.19 34.59
C ARG A 612 32.68 -20.99 33.38
N LYS A 613 33.62 -21.62 32.67
CA LYS A 613 33.34 -22.50 31.52
C LYS A 613 32.42 -23.64 31.94
N GLU A 614 32.75 -24.35 33.03
CA GLU A 614 31.90 -25.43 33.55
C GLU A 614 30.50 -24.93 33.94
N ARG A 615 30.41 -23.80 34.66
CA ARG A 615 29.11 -23.21 35.05
C ARG A 615 28.24 -22.84 33.85
N VAL A 616 28.81 -22.11 32.87
CA VAL A 616 28.07 -21.68 31.68
C VAL A 616 27.69 -22.89 30.83
N SER A 617 28.57 -23.89 30.67
CA SER A 617 28.21 -25.12 29.95
C SER A 617 27.05 -25.86 30.60
N ALA A 618 27.03 -25.95 31.94
CA ALA A 618 25.91 -26.55 32.66
C ALA A 618 24.62 -25.74 32.51
N GLU A 619 24.69 -24.41 32.55
CA GLU A 619 23.54 -23.53 32.33
C GLU A 619 22.99 -23.63 30.90
N LEU A 620 23.87 -23.69 29.89
CA LEU A 620 23.46 -23.89 28.50
C LEU A 620 22.74 -25.23 28.29
N MET A 621 23.24 -26.31 28.91
CA MET A 621 22.54 -27.61 28.88
C MET A 621 21.18 -27.52 29.58
N ALA A 622 21.12 -26.91 30.76
CA ALA A 622 19.88 -26.76 31.51
C ALA A 622 18.83 -25.91 30.75
N ILE A 623 19.26 -24.85 30.06
CA ILE A 623 18.36 -24.03 29.23
C ILE A 623 17.89 -24.81 28.00
N GLU A 624 18.77 -25.56 27.35
CA GLU A 624 18.40 -26.41 26.20
C GLU A 624 17.38 -27.48 26.61
N ASP A 625 17.66 -28.23 27.69
CA ASP A 625 16.75 -29.23 28.24
C ASP A 625 15.40 -28.59 28.62
N TRP A 626 15.42 -27.42 29.25
CA TRP A 626 14.21 -26.67 29.59
C TRP A 626 13.44 -26.23 28.34
N LEU A 627 14.10 -25.74 27.29
CA LEU A 627 13.44 -25.29 26.05
C LEU A 627 12.64 -26.41 25.36
N TYR A 628 13.10 -27.66 25.48
CA TYR A 628 12.46 -28.84 24.88
C TYR A 628 11.49 -29.58 25.82
N ASP A 629 11.31 -29.11 27.05
CA ASP A 629 10.35 -29.67 28.02
C ASP A 629 9.43 -28.56 28.57
N GLU A 630 9.60 -28.14 29.82
CA GLU A 630 8.74 -27.17 30.50
C GLU A 630 8.69 -25.80 29.81
N GLY A 631 9.75 -25.44 29.08
CA GLY A 631 9.94 -24.17 28.39
C GLY A 631 9.38 -24.13 26.97
N ASP A 632 8.78 -25.19 26.45
CA ASP A 632 8.28 -25.22 25.06
C ASP A 632 7.21 -24.13 24.81
N ASP A 633 6.35 -23.88 25.80
CA ASP A 633 5.20 -23.00 25.72
C ASP A 633 4.98 -22.12 26.96
N VAL A 634 5.98 -21.29 27.28
CA VAL A 634 5.90 -20.34 28.40
C VAL A 634 5.70 -18.90 27.95
N GLN A 635 5.43 -18.02 28.91
CA GLN A 635 5.29 -16.59 28.68
C GLN A 635 6.59 -15.97 28.16
N ARG A 636 6.47 -14.95 27.31
CA ARG A 636 7.61 -14.24 26.70
C ARG A 636 8.65 -13.79 27.74
N SER A 637 8.20 -13.30 28.90
CA SER A 637 9.06 -12.82 29.98
C SER A 637 10.04 -13.87 30.49
N GLU A 638 9.68 -15.16 30.42
CA GLU A 638 10.53 -16.25 30.89
C GLU A 638 11.72 -16.51 29.97
N TYR A 639 11.51 -16.44 28.66
CA TYR A 639 12.60 -16.52 27.68
C TYR A 639 13.54 -15.33 27.83
N VAL A 640 13.00 -14.12 27.95
CA VAL A 640 13.79 -12.88 28.13
C VAL A 640 14.60 -12.93 29.42
N THR A 641 14.00 -13.35 30.54
CA THR A 641 14.70 -13.44 31.83
C THR A 641 15.88 -14.41 31.77
N ARG A 642 15.72 -15.56 31.09
CA ARG A 642 16.80 -16.55 30.93
C ARG A 642 17.88 -16.03 29.99
N MET A 643 17.50 -15.37 28.90
CA MET A 643 18.42 -14.70 27.99
C MET A 643 19.29 -13.69 28.74
N GLU A 644 18.68 -12.78 29.51
CA GLU A 644 19.39 -11.73 30.24
C GLU A 644 20.36 -12.30 31.28
N LYS A 645 20.00 -13.41 31.95
CA LYS A 645 20.89 -14.11 32.88
C LYS A 645 22.10 -14.69 32.17
N LEU A 646 21.89 -15.43 31.09
CA LEU A 646 22.99 -16.03 30.31
C LEU A 646 23.87 -14.96 29.67
N GLU A 647 23.28 -13.86 29.21
CA GLU A 647 24.01 -12.72 28.67
C GLU A 647 24.88 -12.04 29.74
N ALA A 648 24.36 -11.86 30.95
CA ALA A 648 25.12 -11.32 32.08
C ALA A 648 26.31 -12.23 32.47
N GLU A 649 26.13 -13.55 32.42
CA GLU A 649 27.21 -14.50 32.72
C GLU A 649 28.32 -14.52 31.66
N ILE A 650 27.99 -14.31 30.38
CA ILE A 650 28.98 -14.31 29.30
C ILE A 650 29.57 -12.92 28.99
N ALA A 651 28.90 -11.84 29.39
CA ALA A 651 29.33 -10.47 29.09
C ALA A 651 30.78 -10.15 29.53
N PRO A 652 31.25 -10.55 30.74
CA PRO A 652 32.65 -10.35 31.13
C PRO A 652 33.63 -11.04 30.20
N VAL A 653 33.31 -12.27 29.77
CA VAL A 653 34.14 -13.07 28.86
C VAL A 653 34.17 -12.43 27.47
N LYS A 654 33.02 -11.96 26.97
CA LYS A 654 32.93 -11.21 25.71
C LYS A 654 33.78 -9.94 25.73
N SER A 655 33.68 -9.14 26.80
CA SER A 655 34.47 -7.91 26.96
C SER A 655 35.95 -8.23 26.99
N ARG A 656 36.35 -9.22 27.80
CA ARG A 656 37.75 -9.65 27.93
C ARG A 656 38.33 -10.16 26.62
N ALA A 657 37.61 -11.02 25.91
CA ALA A 657 38.04 -11.53 24.61
C ALA A 657 38.26 -10.38 23.61
N ARG A 658 37.30 -9.44 23.54
CA ARG A 658 37.40 -8.24 22.70
C ARG A 658 38.58 -7.36 23.09
N ASP A 659 38.82 -7.17 24.39
CA ASP A 659 39.90 -6.32 24.87
C ASP A 659 41.27 -6.92 24.51
N TRP A 660 41.47 -8.21 24.76
CA TRP A 660 42.72 -8.90 24.38
C TRP A 660 42.95 -8.95 22.86
N GLU A 661 41.89 -9.11 22.07
CA GLU A 661 41.99 -9.09 20.60
C GLU A 661 42.40 -7.72 20.06
N ASN A 662 41.85 -6.64 20.61
CA ASN A 662 42.08 -5.28 20.12
C ASN A 662 43.31 -4.57 20.73
N LEU A 663 43.85 -5.09 21.85
CA LEU A 663 44.97 -4.47 22.55
C LEU A 663 46.23 -4.31 21.70
N PRO A 664 46.69 -5.31 20.91
CA PRO A 664 47.90 -5.17 20.10
C PRO A 664 47.84 -4.04 19.07
N ALA A 665 46.67 -3.84 18.44
CA ALA A 665 46.46 -2.76 17.49
C ALA A 665 46.49 -1.38 18.16
N ALA A 666 45.88 -1.26 19.36
CA ALA A 666 45.92 -0.04 20.15
C ALA A 666 47.35 0.28 20.63
N GLU A 667 48.12 -0.73 21.05
CA GLU A 667 49.53 -0.60 21.41
C GLU A 667 50.38 -0.10 20.24
N GLU A 668 50.20 -0.64 19.04
CA GLU A 668 50.93 -0.18 17.87
C GLU A 668 50.59 1.29 17.53
N ALA A 669 49.31 1.65 17.60
CA ALA A 669 48.85 2.99 17.27
C ALA A 669 49.42 4.08 18.21
N ILE A 670 49.46 3.82 19.52
CA ILE A 670 50.06 4.76 20.47
C ILE A 670 51.58 4.82 20.32
N ARG A 671 52.27 3.68 20.11
CA ARG A 671 53.72 3.66 19.87
C ARG A 671 54.08 4.46 18.62
N ARG A 672 53.32 4.31 17.54
CA ARG A 672 53.50 5.07 16.31
C ARG A 672 53.34 6.57 16.54
N SER A 673 52.31 6.97 17.30
CA SER A 673 52.07 8.38 17.65
C SER A 673 53.20 8.96 18.51
N ILE A 674 53.64 8.23 19.54
CA ILE A 674 54.77 8.63 20.38
C ILE A 674 56.03 8.84 19.54
N VAL A 675 56.40 7.88 18.68
CA VAL A 675 57.58 8.01 17.81
C VAL A 675 57.45 9.18 16.85
N GLN A 676 56.27 9.35 16.24
CA GLN A 676 56.01 10.45 15.31
C GLN A 676 56.20 11.81 15.96
N TYR A 677 55.60 12.05 17.13
CA TYR A 677 55.69 13.35 17.78
C TYR A 677 57.03 13.56 18.51
N ARG A 678 57.66 12.50 19.04
CA ARG A 678 58.99 12.60 19.65
C ARG A 678 60.06 12.96 18.61
N LYS A 679 59.95 12.42 17.38
CA LYS A 679 60.81 12.84 16.25
C LYS A 679 60.70 14.34 15.97
N VAL A 680 59.51 14.92 16.08
CA VAL A 680 59.31 16.37 15.90
C VAL A 680 59.99 17.17 17.01
N VAL A 681 59.92 16.69 18.26
CA VAL A 681 60.62 17.30 19.41
C VAL A 681 62.14 17.21 19.23
N ASP A 682 62.68 16.08 18.79
CA ASP A 682 64.13 15.88 18.60
C ASP A 682 64.71 16.70 17.43
N GLN A 683 63.88 16.96 16.41
CA GLN A 683 64.24 17.78 15.25
C GLN A 683 64.19 19.29 15.55
N TYR A 684 63.57 19.70 16.66
CA TYR A 684 63.55 21.08 17.11
C TYR A 684 64.87 21.46 17.84
N PRO A 685 65.44 22.65 17.63
CA PRO A 685 64.97 23.75 16.77
C PRO A 685 65.50 23.70 15.32
N ASN A 686 66.17 22.62 14.92
CA ASN A 686 66.95 22.54 13.69
C ASN A 686 66.12 22.32 12.41
N ASP A 687 64.84 21.95 12.53
CA ASP A 687 63.94 21.77 11.40
C ASP A 687 63.21 23.09 11.06
N GLU A 688 63.42 23.56 9.83
CA GLU A 688 62.79 24.77 9.28
C GLU A 688 61.26 24.75 9.37
N LYS A 689 60.64 23.57 9.46
CA LYS A 689 59.20 23.42 9.58
C LYS A 689 58.67 23.75 10.98
N TYR A 690 59.48 23.66 12.03
CA TYR A 690 59.03 23.80 13.42
C TYR A 690 59.81 24.86 14.21
N ASN A 691 60.87 25.44 13.66
CA ASN A 691 61.71 26.46 14.30
C ASN A 691 60.97 27.74 14.73
N HIS A 692 59.81 28.03 14.13
CA HIS A 692 58.99 29.20 14.43
C HIS A 692 58.03 29.00 15.60
N ILE A 693 57.91 27.76 16.12
CA ILE A 693 57.05 27.43 17.24
C ILE A 693 57.78 27.78 18.54
N ALA A 694 57.10 28.48 19.46
CA ALA A 694 57.67 28.87 20.74
C ALA A 694 58.18 27.64 21.53
N ALA A 695 59.37 27.77 22.14
CA ALA A 695 60.03 26.68 22.85
C ALA A 695 59.15 26.09 23.97
N GLU A 696 58.35 26.91 24.66
CA GLU A 696 57.44 26.42 25.71
C GLU A 696 56.34 25.50 25.15
N LYS A 697 55.90 25.72 23.90
CA LYS A 697 54.88 24.88 23.26
C LYS A 697 55.43 23.53 22.81
N ILE A 698 56.66 23.49 22.30
CA ILE A 698 57.35 22.21 21.98
C ILE A 698 57.68 21.46 23.27
N GLN A 699 58.03 22.17 24.33
CA GLN A 699 58.22 21.59 25.66
C GLN A 699 56.92 20.97 26.21
N ALA A 700 55.76 21.60 26.01
CA ALA A 700 54.46 21.01 26.37
C ALA A 700 54.14 19.72 25.60
N ILE A 701 54.53 19.61 24.32
CA ILE A 701 54.43 18.36 23.56
C ILE A 701 55.31 17.28 24.20
N LYS A 702 56.56 17.62 24.53
CA LYS A 702 57.50 16.70 25.16
C LYS A 702 56.98 16.18 26.50
N GLU A 703 56.46 17.05 27.36
CA GLU A 703 55.93 16.68 28.67
C GLU A 703 54.75 15.71 28.56
N VAL A 704 53.81 15.95 27.64
CA VAL A 704 52.66 15.06 27.43
C VAL A 704 53.10 13.73 26.83
N ILE A 705 54.08 13.71 25.92
CA ILE A 705 54.65 12.47 25.40
C ILE A 705 55.31 11.69 26.53
N ASP A 706 56.18 12.31 27.33
CA ASP A 706 56.93 11.64 28.39
C ASP A 706 55.98 11.09 29.48
N GLU A 707 54.93 11.86 29.84
CA GLU A 707 53.88 11.43 30.77
C GLU A 707 53.13 10.19 30.23
N LYS A 708 52.63 10.26 28.99
CA LYS A 708 51.82 9.18 28.41
C LYS A 708 52.66 7.97 28.00
N ASP A 709 53.91 8.14 27.59
CA ASP A 709 54.86 7.06 27.31
C ASP A 709 55.26 6.34 28.61
N SER A 710 55.52 7.08 29.70
CA SER A 710 55.75 6.46 31.01
C SER A 710 54.53 5.68 31.48
N TRP A 711 53.34 6.28 31.44
CA TRP A 711 52.09 5.61 31.79
C TRP A 711 51.87 4.34 30.94
N PHE A 712 52.03 4.46 29.62
CA PHE A 712 51.82 3.35 28.69
C PHE A 712 52.77 2.19 28.97
N ASN A 713 54.07 2.46 29.13
CA ASN A 713 55.06 1.41 29.40
C ASN A 713 54.85 0.75 30.77
N THR A 714 54.46 1.51 31.80
CA THR A 714 54.10 0.95 33.12
C THR A 714 52.90 0.01 33.04
N ASN A 715 51.82 0.43 32.38
CA ASN A 715 50.59 -0.35 32.31
C ASN A 715 50.68 -1.55 31.35
N ILE A 716 51.38 -1.43 30.22
CA ILE A 716 51.65 -2.57 29.34
C ILE A 716 52.58 -3.59 29.99
N ALA A 717 53.57 -3.15 30.78
CA ALA A 717 54.39 -4.06 31.55
C ALA A 717 53.56 -4.85 32.58
N ALA A 718 52.55 -4.23 33.19
CA ALA A 718 51.63 -4.90 34.10
C ALA A 718 50.79 -6.00 33.41
N ASN A 719 50.48 -5.85 32.11
CA ASN A 719 49.76 -6.87 31.33
C ASN A 719 50.63 -8.10 30.99
N LYS A 720 51.96 -8.01 30.97
CA LYS A 720 52.84 -9.14 30.58
C LYS A 720 52.79 -10.35 31.51
N GLY A 721 52.31 -10.17 32.74
CA GLY A 721 52.15 -11.25 33.74
C GLY A 721 50.76 -11.86 33.79
N LEU A 722 49.79 -11.32 33.04
CA LEU A 722 48.41 -11.78 33.05
C LEU A 722 48.18 -12.88 32.02
N THR A 723 47.29 -13.81 32.35
CA THR A 723 46.78 -14.78 31.38
C THR A 723 45.60 -14.16 30.60
N PRO A 724 45.30 -14.62 29.38
CA PRO A 724 44.13 -14.12 28.63
C PRO A 724 42.78 -14.37 29.33
N LYS A 725 42.77 -15.21 30.37
CA LYS A 725 41.62 -15.47 31.27
C LYS A 725 41.42 -14.37 32.32
N GLN A 726 42.37 -13.45 32.48
CA GLN A 726 42.27 -12.31 33.39
C GLN A 726 41.99 -11.04 32.59
N ASP A 727 41.30 -10.08 33.23
CA ASP A 727 41.04 -8.78 32.62
C ASP A 727 42.37 -8.02 32.46
N PRO A 728 42.62 -7.40 31.30
CA PRO A 728 43.83 -6.61 31.12
C PRO A 728 43.81 -5.39 32.06
N VAL A 729 44.96 -5.06 32.67
CA VAL A 729 45.11 -3.88 33.56
C VAL A 729 44.80 -2.59 32.82
N VAL A 730 45.13 -2.54 31.54
CA VAL A 730 44.78 -1.43 30.64
C VAL A 730 44.01 -1.95 29.43
N THR A 731 42.86 -1.33 29.17
CA THR A 731 42.00 -1.70 28.04
C THR A 731 42.41 -0.97 26.76
N PRO A 732 42.06 -1.49 25.57
CA PRO A 732 42.33 -0.81 24.30
C PRO A 732 41.72 0.61 24.24
N ALA A 733 40.58 0.82 24.90
CA ALA A 733 39.93 2.13 25.00
C ALA A 733 40.81 3.14 25.77
N GLN A 734 41.38 2.72 26.90
CA GLN A 734 42.29 3.57 27.69
C GLN A 734 43.59 3.88 26.94
N VAL A 735 44.14 2.90 26.21
CA VAL A 735 45.32 3.14 25.35
C VAL A 735 44.99 4.13 24.23
N THR A 736 43.80 4.02 23.64
CA THR A 736 43.33 4.93 22.60
C THR A 736 43.12 6.34 23.14
N GLU A 737 42.57 6.48 24.34
CA GLU A 737 42.39 7.78 25.01
C GLU A 737 43.74 8.44 25.33
N ALA A 738 44.73 7.66 25.80
CA ALA A 738 46.08 8.15 26.02
C ALA A 738 46.74 8.65 24.72
N ARG A 739 46.55 7.93 23.60
CA ARG A 739 46.99 8.39 22.28
C ARG A 739 46.32 9.71 21.89
N MET A 740 44.99 9.80 22.04
CA MET A 740 44.23 11.02 21.71
C MET A 740 44.67 12.21 22.56
N ALA A 741 45.08 12.00 23.82
CA ALA A 741 45.63 13.07 24.66
C ALA A 741 46.94 13.66 24.07
N ILE A 742 47.84 12.81 23.54
CA ILE A 742 49.06 13.25 22.86
C ILE A 742 48.70 14.05 21.59
N GLU A 743 47.79 13.51 20.77
CA GLU A 743 47.36 14.14 19.52
C GLU A 743 46.67 15.49 19.76
N LYS A 744 45.82 15.58 20.79
CA LYS A 744 45.08 16.80 21.15
C LYS A 744 45.99 17.97 21.52
N VAL A 745 47.13 17.70 22.13
CA VAL A 745 48.14 18.72 22.47
C VAL A 745 49.06 18.99 21.28
N SER A 746 49.51 17.92 20.60
CA SER A 746 50.53 18.03 19.55
C SER A 746 50.00 18.63 18.26
N ILE A 747 48.81 18.22 17.79
CA ILE A 747 48.28 18.65 16.49
C ILE A 747 48.07 20.18 16.40
N PRO A 748 47.41 20.85 17.37
CA PRO A 748 47.21 22.30 17.29
C PRO A 748 48.52 23.09 17.32
N ILE A 749 49.48 22.64 18.12
CA ILE A 749 50.79 23.30 18.26
C ILE A 749 51.56 23.18 16.95
N LEU A 750 51.62 21.99 16.36
CA LEU A 750 52.33 21.75 15.09
C LEU A 750 51.65 22.39 13.87
N LYS A 751 50.37 22.74 13.98
CA LYS A 751 49.63 23.51 12.95
C LYS A 751 49.75 25.03 13.13
N THR A 752 50.53 25.53 14.10
CA THR A 752 50.74 26.97 14.26
C THR A 752 51.42 27.53 12.99
N PRO A 753 50.82 28.50 12.28
CA PRO A 753 51.39 29.04 11.04
C PRO A 753 52.66 29.84 11.31
N LYS A 754 53.59 29.82 10.35
CA LYS A 754 54.80 30.68 10.39
C LYS A 754 54.40 32.16 10.45
N PRO A 755 55.06 32.99 11.28
CA PRO A 755 54.85 34.44 11.26
C PRO A 755 55.07 34.97 9.84
N LYS A 756 54.12 35.77 9.31
CA LYS A 756 54.34 36.45 8.03
C LYS A 756 55.53 37.40 8.16
N ALA A 757 56.47 37.34 7.21
CA ALA A 757 57.60 38.26 7.16
C ALA A 757 57.10 39.71 7.11
N PRO A 758 57.74 40.65 7.83
CA PRO A 758 57.29 42.05 7.86
C PRO A 758 57.39 42.64 6.46
N THR A 759 56.29 43.20 5.98
CA THR A 759 56.21 43.95 4.73
C THR A 759 57.01 45.25 4.91
N PRO A 760 57.89 45.65 3.97
CA PRO A 760 58.64 46.90 4.11
C PRO A 760 57.69 48.11 4.08
N GLU A 761 57.85 49.06 5.00
CA GLU A 761 57.12 50.32 4.99
C GLU A 761 57.43 51.13 3.71
N PRO A 762 56.43 51.75 3.06
CA PRO A 762 56.62 52.52 1.85
C PRO A 762 57.09 53.95 2.18
N THR A 763 58.17 54.40 1.54
CA THR A 763 58.52 55.82 1.48
C THR A 763 57.48 56.59 0.67
N ALA A 764 56.82 57.57 1.31
CA ALA A 764 55.94 58.57 0.68
C ALA A 764 56.70 59.37 -0.40
N VAL A 765 56.05 59.90 -1.46
CA VAL A 765 55.39 61.23 -1.60
C VAL A 765 54.89 61.33 -3.08
N PRO A 766 53.93 62.18 -3.52
CA PRO A 766 52.65 62.68 -2.98
C PRO A 766 51.43 62.42 -3.91
N GLU A 767 50.24 62.72 -3.35
CA GLU A 767 48.89 62.89 -3.93
C GLU A 767 48.79 63.74 -5.22
N PRO A 768 47.70 63.66 -6.04
CA PRO A 768 46.36 64.08 -5.59
C PRO A 768 45.12 63.31 -6.12
N ALA A 769 44.06 63.41 -5.30
CA ALA A 769 42.63 63.68 -5.57
C ALA A 769 41.99 63.18 -6.89
N ALA A 770 40.76 62.66 -6.93
CA ALA A 770 39.59 63.02 -6.12
C ALA A 770 38.57 61.86 -6.04
N ALA A 771 37.85 61.84 -4.93
CA ALA A 771 36.68 61.02 -4.59
C ALA A 771 35.38 61.61 -5.23
N PRO A 772 34.14 61.30 -4.78
CA PRO A 772 33.56 60.17 -4.03
C PRO A 772 32.31 59.62 -4.82
N GLU A 773 31.34 58.80 -4.37
CA GLU A 773 30.67 58.71 -3.07
C GLU A 773 29.73 57.49 -2.98
N ALA A 774 29.67 56.88 -1.78
CA ALA A 774 28.61 56.16 -1.04
C ALA A 774 27.56 55.29 -1.78
N GLU A 775 27.16 54.11 -1.28
CA GLU A 775 26.48 53.91 0.01
C GLU A 775 26.64 52.50 0.64
N LYS A 776 26.44 52.51 1.96
CA LYS A 776 26.40 51.48 3.02
C LYS A 776 25.24 50.48 2.84
N LYS A 777 25.10 49.31 3.48
CA LYS A 777 25.79 48.50 4.51
C LYS A 777 25.04 47.14 4.59
N ASP A 778 25.76 46.08 4.98
CA ASP A 778 25.43 44.90 5.83
C ASP A 778 24.03 44.24 5.73
N GLU A 779 23.84 42.93 5.56
CA GLU A 779 24.45 41.78 6.27
C GLU A 779 24.08 40.41 5.60
N ALA A 780 24.92 39.37 5.83
CA ALA A 780 24.63 37.93 5.94
C ALA A 780 24.32 36.97 4.74
N VAL A 781 24.85 35.75 4.92
CA VAL A 781 25.09 34.48 4.14
C VAL A 781 23.81 33.57 4.04
N PRO A 782 23.68 32.41 3.30
CA PRO A 782 24.62 31.55 2.52
C PRO A 782 24.16 30.99 1.13
N ASP A 783 25.10 30.22 0.55
CA ASP A 783 25.00 28.97 -0.24
C ASP A 783 24.66 28.99 -1.75
N ALA A 784 25.58 28.40 -2.54
CA ALA A 784 25.32 27.39 -3.57
C ALA A 784 26.62 26.94 -4.28
N THR A 785 26.70 25.63 -4.50
CA THR A 785 27.48 24.81 -5.45
C THR A 785 27.49 25.37 -6.90
N PRO A 786 28.32 24.92 -7.89
CA PRO A 786 28.47 23.48 -8.27
C PRO A 786 29.76 23.02 -9.04
N THR A 787 29.83 21.68 -9.28
CA THR A 787 30.37 20.86 -10.42
C THR A 787 31.64 21.31 -11.19
N GLU A 788 32.57 20.50 -11.75
CA GLU A 788 32.49 19.20 -12.46
C GLU A 788 33.92 18.75 -12.94
N SER A 789 34.14 17.43 -13.18
CA SER A 789 35.10 16.78 -14.14
C SER A 789 36.63 16.98 -13.98
N GLU A 790 37.60 16.10 -14.34
CA GLU A 790 37.69 14.96 -15.28
C GLU A 790 39.03 14.17 -15.07
N ASN A 791 39.04 12.86 -15.43
CA ASN A 791 40.12 11.96 -15.94
C ASN A 791 41.51 11.79 -15.25
N MET A 792 41.93 10.52 -14.99
CA MET A 792 42.74 9.68 -15.92
C MET A 792 43.12 8.29 -15.30
N GLU A 793 43.31 7.29 -16.17
CA GLU A 793 43.42 5.83 -15.98
C GLU A 793 44.80 5.25 -15.52
N VAL A 794 44.78 3.91 -15.35
CA VAL A 794 45.85 2.87 -15.46
C VAL A 794 46.55 2.55 -14.13
N ASP A 795 46.40 1.37 -13.51
CA ASP A 795 46.59 -0.04 -13.93
C ASP A 795 45.91 -0.98 -12.90
#